data_AF-A0A7K5Q3C2-F1
#
_entry.id   AF-A0A7K5Q3C2-F1
#
_cell.length_a   1.000
_cell.length_b   1.000
_cell.length_c   1.000
_cell.angle_alpha   90.00
_cell.angle_beta   90.00
_cell.angle_gamma   90.00
#
_symmetry.space_group_name_H-M   'P 1'
#
loop_
_entity.id
_entity.type
_entity.pdbx_description
1 polymer ?
#
loop_
_entity_poly.entity_id
_entity_poly.type
_entity_poly.pdbx_seq_one_letter_code
_entity_poly.pdbx_strand_id
1 'polypeptide(L)'
;IGGPPGREGLLVGLKNGQILKIFVDNALAMVLLKQCTAVRCLDMSASRSKLAVVDENDTCLVYDIHTKELLFQEPNANSVAWNTQCEDMLCFSGGGYLNIKASNFPVHQQKLQGFVVGYNGSKIFCLHVFSMSAVEVPQSAPMYQYLERKMFKEAYQIACLGVTDADWRELAMEALEGLEFETAKKAFTRVRDLRYLELISSIEDRKKKGENNNDLFLADVFAYQGKFHEAAKLYKRSGHESLALEMYSDLRMFDHAKEFLESGDPKDTKLLIKKQADWAKDINEPKAAVQMYLSAGEHMKAIEISGDHGWVDMLIEIARKLDKAEREPLAKCAFYFKQLDNPGYAAETYMKVGDLKALVQLHVETHRWEEAFALSEKHPEFKDEVYVPYAQWLAESDRFEEAQKAFHKAGRQREAVRVLEQLTHNAVVESRFNDAAYYYWMLSMECLDIAQENEGQQTEMLQKFHHFQHLAEVYHVYHFIQRYTEEPFSFHLPETLFNISRFLLHSLTKETPLGISKVNTLLALAKQSKALGAYKLARHAYDKLQGLQIPDRFQKSVELGSLTIRSKPFHDSEELVPLCYRCSTNNPLLNNLGNVCINCRQPFVFSASSYEVLHLVEFYLEDGITDEEAVALIDLEAPRVNKRENKWQEMLSDHTQSLRLDDSTDIMTEDDDPFTAKLSFEQGGSQFVPVVVSRAVLRSMSRRDVLIKRWPRPLRWQYYRSLLPDASITMCPSCFQMFHTEDYELLILQHNCCPFCRR
;
A
#
# COMPACT_ATOMS: atom_id res chain seq x y z
N ILE A 1 29.64 40.13 -79.27
CA ILE A 1 29.00 38.81 -79.55
C ILE A 1 29.86 37.64 -79.09
N GLY A 2 31.21 37.78 -79.09
CA GLY A 2 32.11 36.69 -78.73
C GLY A 2 32.13 35.56 -79.77
N GLY A 3 33.00 34.59 -79.57
CA GLY A 3 33.15 33.43 -80.44
C GLY A 3 34.37 32.59 -80.03
N PRO A 4 34.56 31.40 -80.62
CA PRO A 4 35.79 30.65 -80.39
C PRO A 4 37.00 31.45 -80.90
N PRO A 5 38.20 31.26 -80.32
CA PRO A 5 39.40 32.00 -80.71
C PRO A 5 39.62 31.94 -82.22
N GLY A 6 39.73 33.10 -82.86
CA GLY A 6 39.91 33.23 -84.31
C GLY A 6 38.62 33.25 -85.14
N ARG A 7 37.43 32.97 -84.56
CA ARG A 7 36.11 33.10 -85.23
C ARG A 7 35.16 34.01 -84.47
N GLU A 8 35.70 35.07 -83.89
CA GLU A 8 34.93 36.03 -83.12
C GLU A 8 33.96 36.79 -84.03
N GLY A 9 32.74 37.03 -83.54
CA GLY A 9 31.72 37.80 -84.25
C GLY A 9 31.64 39.25 -83.76
N LEU A 10 31.67 40.20 -84.70
CA LEU A 10 31.39 41.61 -84.50
C LEU A 10 30.00 41.96 -85.05
N LEU A 11 29.26 42.78 -84.32
CA LEU A 11 27.98 43.32 -84.73
C LEU A 11 28.16 44.80 -85.04
N VAL A 12 27.76 45.24 -86.22
CA VAL A 12 27.98 46.61 -86.69
C VAL A 12 26.69 47.20 -87.18
N GLY A 13 26.29 48.34 -86.60
CA GLY A 13 25.24 49.20 -87.12
C GLY A 13 25.84 50.32 -87.93
N LEU A 14 25.34 50.54 -89.14
CA LEU A 14 25.79 51.60 -90.03
C LEU A 14 24.83 52.79 -90.02
N LYS A 15 25.34 53.97 -90.37
CA LYS A 15 24.53 55.20 -90.53
C LYS A 15 23.47 55.10 -91.63
N ASN A 16 23.63 54.18 -92.58
CA ASN A 16 22.64 53.90 -93.63
C ASN A 16 21.53 52.92 -93.18
N GLY A 17 21.48 52.59 -91.88
CA GLY A 17 20.49 51.69 -91.27
C GLY A 17 20.78 50.20 -91.44
N GLN A 18 21.87 49.80 -92.10
CA GLN A 18 22.24 48.38 -92.23
C GLN A 18 22.87 47.86 -90.95
N ILE A 19 22.44 46.67 -90.52
CA ILE A 19 23.01 45.93 -89.39
C ILE A 19 23.69 44.68 -89.92
N LEU A 20 25.00 44.61 -89.70
CA LEU A 20 25.90 43.60 -90.24
C LEU A 20 26.46 42.74 -89.11
N LYS A 21 26.58 41.44 -89.37
CA LYS A 21 27.35 40.51 -88.57
C LYS A 21 28.60 40.11 -89.35
N ILE A 22 29.76 40.43 -88.78
CA ILE A 22 31.07 40.18 -89.39
C ILE A 22 31.78 39.15 -88.53
N PHE A 23 32.37 38.12 -89.14
CA PHE A 23 33.22 37.17 -88.43
C PHE A 23 34.69 37.47 -88.77
N VAL A 24 35.59 37.39 -87.78
CA VAL A 24 37.00 37.72 -87.98
C VAL A 24 37.69 36.78 -88.98
N ASP A 25 37.24 35.53 -89.11
CA ASP A 25 37.73 34.54 -90.09
C ASP A 25 37.08 34.62 -91.47
N ASN A 26 36.06 35.46 -91.64
CA ASN A 26 35.28 35.53 -92.88
C ASN A 26 35.27 36.93 -93.47
N ALA A 27 35.72 37.06 -94.72
CA ALA A 27 35.73 38.32 -95.44
C ALA A 27 34.31 38.84 -95.82
N LEU A 28 33.28 37.99 -95.73
CA LEU A 28 31.91 38.35 -96.08
C LEU A 28 31.11 38.81 -94.86
N ALA A 29 30.61 40.05 -94.92
CA ALA A 29 29.68 40.60 -93.94
C ALA A 29 28.24 40.09 -94.20
N MET A 30 27.61 39.51 -93.19
CA MET A 30 26.21 39.08 -93.27
C MET A 30 25.26 40.20 -92.87
N VAL A 31 24.36 40.61 -93.77
CA VAL A 31 23.31 41.58 -93.45
C VAL A 31 22.20 40.89 -92.65
N LEU A 32 21.99 41.31 -91.40
CA LEU A 32 20.92 40.80 -90.55
C LEU A 32 19.60 41.53 -90.81
N LEU A 33 19.65 42.87 -90.78
CA LEU A 33 18.49 43.75 -90.91
C LEU A 33 18.91 45.06 -91.61
N LYS A 34 17.96 45.73 -92.26
CA LYS A 34 18.13 47.10 -92.77
C LYS A 34 16.97 47.96 -92.29
N GLN A 35 17.28 48.99 -91.52
CA GLN A 35 16.35 50.02 -91.06
C GLN A 35 16.39 51.23 -91.98
N CYS A 36 15.38 52.09 -91.85
CA CYS A 36 15.32 53.37 -92.56
C CYS A 36 16.15 54.47 -91.89
N THR A 37 16.41 54.34 -90.59
CA THR A 37 17.09 55.33 -89.74
C THR A 37 18.49 54.87 -89.38
N ALA A 38 19.37 55.81 -89.03
CA ALA A 38 20.74 55.50 -88.64
C ALA A 38 20.77 54.76 -87.29
N VAL A 39 21.62 53.74 -87.20
CA VAL A 39 21.76 52.94 -85.97
C VAL A 39 22.75 53.59 -85.02
N ARG A 40 22.30 53.94 -83.81
CA ARG A 40 23.13 54.57 -82.77
C ARG A 40 23.86 53.53 -81.93
N CYS A 41 23.11 52.56 -81.42
CA CYS A 41 23.64 51.40 -80.71
C CYS A 41 22.67 50.24 -80.86
N LEU A 42 23.14 49.04 -80.58
CA LEU A 42 22.39 47.83 -80.78
C LEU A 42 22.95 46.74 -79.88
N ASP A 43 22.12 45.77 -79.54
CA ASP A 43 22.51 44.60 -78.79
C ASP A 43 21.67 43.38 -79.16
N MET A 44 22.18 42.17 -78.90
CA MET A 44 21.52 40.90 -79.22
C MET A 44 21.16 40.12 -77.96
N SER A 45 20.03 39.40 -78.01
CA SER A 45 19.64 38.47 -76.94
C SER A 45 20.67 37.35 -76.75
N ALA A 46 20.65 36.71 -75.57
CA ALA A 46 21.59 35.65 -75.20
C ALA A 46 21.59 34.47 -76.20
N SER A 47 20.41 34.06 -76.68
CA SER A 47 20.22 33.00 -77.69
C SER A 47 20.48 33.46 -79.13
N ARG A 48 20.69 34.77 -79.33
CA ARG A 48 20.89 35.43 -80.64
C ARG A 48 19.67 35.34 -81.57
N SER A 49 18.47 35.25 -80.99
CA SER A 49 17.17 35.22 -81.68
C SER A 49 16.58 36.62 -81.88
N LYS A 50 16.87 37.57 -80.97
CA LYS A 50 16.28 38.91 -80.95
C LYS A 50 17.36 39.97 -81.04
N LEU A 51 17.04 41.07 -81.71
CA LEU A 51 17.93 42.21 -81.93
C LEU A 51 17.24 43.47 -81.42
N ALA A 52 17.87 44.16 -80.47
CA ALA A 52 17.45 45.49 -80.02
C ALA A 52 18.31 46.55 -80.68
N VAL A 53 17.68 47.60 -81.18
CA VAL A 53 18.34 48.66 -81.93
C VAL A 53 17.81 50.00 -81.46
N VAL A 54 18.71 50.92 -81.12
CA VAL A 54 18.37 52.32 -80.86
C VAL A 54 18.74 53.13 -82.09
N ASP A 55 17.76 53.86 -82.63
CA ASP A 55 17.95 54.70 -83.81
C ASP A 55 18.35 56.15 -83.45
N GLU A 56 18.55 56.99 -84.47
CA GLU A 56 18.91 58.41 -84.30
C GLU A 56 17.75 59.27 -83.76
N ASN A 57 16.51 58.75 -83.79
CA ASN A 57 15.34 59.43 -83.22
C ASN A 57 15.12 59.09 -81.73
N ASP A 58 16.14 58.53 -81.07
CA ASP A 58 16.08 58.05 -79.68
C ASP A 58 14.93 57.05 -79.45
N THR A 59 14.67 56.15 -80.40
CA THR A 59 13.69 55.06 -80.24
C THR A 59 14.36 53.69 -80.20
N CYS A 60 13.97 52.86 -79.22
CA CYS A 60 14.41 51.47 -79.10
C CYS A 60 13.43 50.56 -79.83
N LEU A 61 13.92 49.89 -80.87
CA LEU A 61 13.19 48.97 -81.74
C LEU A 61 13.70 47.54 -81.51
N VAL A 62 12.81 46.60 -81.22
CA VAL A 62 13.19 45.19 -81.03
C VAL A 62 12.63 44.33 -82.14
N TYR A 63 13.50 43.55 -82.79
CA TYR A 63 13.17 42.67 -83.90
C TYR A 63 13.46 41.21 -83.56
N ASP A 64 12.68 40.30 -84.14
CA ASP A 64 13.06 38.90 -84.27
C ASP A 64 13.96 38.74 -85.50
N ILE A 65 15.10 38.06 -85.34
CA ILE A 65 16.11 37.91 -86.39
C ILE A 65 15.66 36.90 -87.46
N HIS A 66 14.85 35.91 -87.10
CA HIS A 66 14.40 34.87 -88.01
C HIS A 66 13.25 35.37 -88.89
N THR A 67 12.24 35.99 -88.27
CA THR A 67 11.05 36.50 -88.98
C THR A 67 11.26 37.90 -89.55
N LYS A 68 12.22 38.66 -89.01
CA LYS A 68 12.46 40.09 -89.30
C LYS A 68 11.28 41.00 -88.92
N GLU A 69 10.37 40.51 -88.09
CA GLU A 69 9.22 41.28 -87.59
C GLU A 69 9.62 42.15 -86.40
N LEU A 70 8.99 43.33 -86.31
CA LEU A 70 9.14 44.23 -85.16
C LEU A 70 8.25 43.72 -84.01
N LEU A 71 8.86 43.39 -82.88
CA LEU A 71 8.16 42.90 -81.68
C LEU A 71 7.54 44.04 -80.87
N PHE A 72 8.32 45.08 -80.56
CA PHE A 72 7.85 46.29 -79.89
C PHE A 72 8.81 47.46 -80.12
N GLN A 73 8.31 48.67 -79.82
CA GLN A 73 9.07 49.91 -79.87
C GLN A 73 8.85 50.73 -78.59
N GLU A 74 9.89 51.39 -78.11
CA GLU A 74 9.85 52.27 -76.94
C GLU A 74 10.55 53.61 -77.25
N PRO A 75 9.92 54.77 -76.95
CA PRO A 75 10.52 56.08 -77.18
C PRO A 75 11.51 56.48 -76.06
N ASN A 76 12.32 57.51 -76.32
CA ASN A 76 13.29 58.08 -75.37
C ASN A 76 14.35 57.08 -74.88
N ALA A 77 14.99 56.38 -75.81
CA ALA A 77 16.09 55.45 -75.55
C ALA A 77 17.37 55.95 -76.21
N ASN A 78 18.45 56.04 -75.42
CA ASN A 78 19.77 56.48 -75.87
C ASN A 78 20.76 55.30 -75.96
N SER A 79 20.55 54.26 -75.14
CA SER A 79 21.33 53.03 -75.15
C SER A 79 20.50 51.84 -74.70
N VAL A 80 20.83 50.64 -75.16
CA VAL A 80 20.12 49.39 -74.86
C VAL A 80 21.09 48.25 -74.58
N ALA A 81 20.73 47.35 -73.66
CA ALA A 81 21.43 46.09 -73.42
C ALA A 81 20.44 44.97 -73.02
N TRP A 82 20.66 43.78 -73.56
CA TRP A 82 19.94 42.56 -73.20
C TRP A 82 20.49 41.93 -71.92
N ASN A 83 19.62 41.29 -71.15
CA ASN A 83 20.04 40.49 -70.01
C ASN A 83 20.72 39.21 -70.51
N THR A 84 21.97 38.99 -70.10
CA THR A 84 22.71 37.79 -70.50
C THR A 84 22.15 36.50 -69.91
N GLN A 85 21.34 36.57 -68.83
CA GLN A 85 20.76 35.41 -68.15
C GLN A 85 19.28 35.16 -68.51
N CYS A 86 18.58 36.15 -69.06
CA CYS A 86 17.15 36.06 -69.38
C CYS A 86 16.88 36.62 -70.79
N GLU A 87 16.47 35.75 -71.71
CA GLU A 87 16.33 36.08 -73.13
C GLU A 87 15.29 37.17 -73.42
N ASP A 88 14.22 37.21 -72.63
CA ASP A 88 13.08 38.10 -72.85
C ASP A 88 13.18 39.41 -72.09
N MET A 89 14.35 39.74 -71.54
CA MET A 89 14.52 40.93 -70.70
C MET A 89 15.61 41.84 -71.24
N LEU A 90 15.29 43.10 -71.40
CA LEU A 90 16.23 44.14 -71.78
C LEU A 90 16.10 45.35 -70.87
N CYS A 91 17.16 46.16 -70.84
CA CYS A 91 17.12 47.48 -70.24
C CYS A 91 17.65 48.52 -71.22
N PHE A 92 17.08 49.72 -71.15
CA PHE A 92 17.50 50.86 -71.95
C PHE A 92 17.49 52.11 -71.08
N SER A 93 18.37 53.08 -71.39
CA SER A 93 18.40 54.37 -70.68
C SER A 93 18.10 55.50 -71.64
N GLY A 94 17.33 56.48 -71.19
CA GLY A 94 17.10 57.73 -71.89
C GLY A 94 16.24 58.69 -71.06
N GLY A 95 16.32 59.98 -71.36
CA GLY A 95 15.61 61.03 -70.59
C GLY A 95 15.98 61.12 -69.09
N GLY A 96 17.13 60.56 -68.67
CA GLY A 96 17.54 60.50 -67.25
C GLY A 96 16.90 59.37 -66.44
N TYR A 97 16.29 58.40 -67.12
CA TYR A 97 15.71 57.20 -66.54
C TYR A 97 16.36 55.94 -67.11
N LEU A 98 16.46 54.92 -66.26
CA LEU A 98 16.71 53.53 -66.63
C LEU A 98 15.35 52.82 -66.74
N ASN A 99 15.11 52.21 -67.88
CA ASN A 99 13.89 51.53 -68.24
C ASN A 99 14.17 50.04 -68.37
N ILE A 100 13.44 49.20 -67.64
CA ILE A 100 13.55 47.74 -67.71
C ILE A 100 12.26 47.21 -68.29
N LYS A 101 12.38 46.39 -69.33
CA LYS A 101 11.24 45.76 -69.99
C LYS A 101 11.46 44.25 -70.03
N ALA A 102 10.48 43.52 -69.52
CA ALA A 102 10.37 42.08 -69.72
C ALA A 102 9.29 41.82 -70.77
N SER A 103 9.62 41.11 -71.84
CA SER A 103 8.72 40.73 -72.93
C SER A 103 7.82 41.89 -73.40
N ASN A 104 6.50 41.67 -73.46
CA ASN A 104 5.51 42.68 -73.83
C ASN A 104 4.80 43.31 -72.61
N PHE A 105 5.46 43.35 -71.46
CA PHE A 105 4.91 43.97 -70.25
C PHE A 105 5.24 45.47 -70.19
N PRO A 106 4.47 46.26 -69.39
CA PRO A 106 4.79 47.66 -69.17
C PRO A 106 6.19 47.86 -68.60
N VAL A 107 6.86 48.90 -69.07
CA VAL A 107 8.22 49.27 -68.68
C VAL A 107 8.26 49.69 -67.21
N HIS A 108 9.22 49.16 -66.46
CA HIS A 108 9.56 49.63 -65.12
C HIS A 108 10.63 50.71 -65.20
N GLN A 109 10.36 51.90 -64.65
CA GLN A 109 11.25 53.06 -64.73
C GLN A 109 11.91 53.34 -63.39
N GLN A 110 13.22 53.59 -63.41
CA GLN A 110 14.00 54.01 -62.26
C GLN A 110 14.86 55.23 -62.63
N LYS A 111 14.91 56.24 -61.76
CA LYS A 111 15.75 57.42 -62.01
C LYS A 111 17.22 57.04 -61.98
N LEU A 112 17.91 57.23 -63.10
CA LEU A 112 19.34 56.95 -63.20
C LEU A 112 19.97 57.74 -64.34
N GLN A 113 21.11 58.36 -64.06
CA GLN A 113 21.88 59.09 -65.07
C GLN A 113 23.00 58.21 -65.62
N GLY A 114 23.14 58.20 -66.95
CA GLY A 114 24.20 57.46 -67.64
C GLY A 114 23.66 56.62 -68.80
N PHE A 115 24.60 55.98 -69.52
CA PHE A 115 24.32 55.04 -70.59
C PHE A 115 24.40 53.62 -70.07
N VAL A 116 23.40 52.80 -70.33
CA VAL A 116 23.46 51.36 -70.11
C VAL A 116 24.47 50.74 -71.09
N VAL A 117 25.45 50.02 -70.55
CA VAL A 117 26.50 49.33 -71.33
C VAL A 117 26.34 47.81 -71.26
N GLY A 118 25.69 47.28 -70.23
CA GLY A 118 25.46 45.85 -70.10
C GLY A 118 24.45 45.50 -69.02
N TYR A 119 23.86 44.31 -69.15
CA TYR A 119 22.89 43.78 -68.21
C TYR A 119 23.17 42.29 -67.95
N ASN A 120 23.45 41.93 -66.70
CA ASN A 120 23.74 40.55 -66.31
C ASN A 120 23.02 40.20 -64.99
N GLY A 121 22.03 39.30 -65.07
CA GLY A 121 21.27 38.87 -63.89
C GLY A 121 20.46 40.03 -63.31
N SER A 122 20.73 40.40 -62.07
CA SER A 122 20.15 41.56 -61.38
C SER A 122 21.00 42.84 -61.49
N LYS A 123 22.17 42.80 -62.15
CA LYS A 123 23.12 43.91 -62.22
C LYS A 123 23.11 44.58 -63.57
N ILE A 124 22.85 45.88 -63.58
CA ILE A 124 22.93 46.74 -64.76
C ILE A 124 24.18 47.61 -64.64
N PHE A 125 24.98 47.65 -65.69
CA PHE A 125 26.20 48.43 -65.76
C PHE A 125 25.94 49.72 -66.54
N CYS A 126 26.06 50.85 -65.84
CA CYS A 126 25.80 52.17 -66.37
C CYS A 126 27.08 53.01 -66.39
N LEU A 127 27.38 53.61 -67.53
CA LEU A 127 28.49 54.55 -67.70
C LEU A 127 27.97 55.98 -67.59
N HIS A 128 28.43 56.71 -66.57
CA HIS A 128 28.14 58.13 -66.42
C HIS A 128 29.45 58.92 -66.42
N VAL A 129 29.61 59.80 -67.43
CA VAL A 129 30.81 60.63 -67.65
C VAL A 129 32.09 59.80 -67.83
N PHE A 130 32.80 59.45 -66.75
CA PHE A 130 34.00 58.59 -66.76
C PHE A 130 33.94 57.45 -65.72
N SER A 131 32.83 57.32 -64.98
CA SER A 131 32.66 56.30 -63.94
C SER A 131 31.67 55.22 -64.39
N MET A 132 32.08 53.96 -64.25
CA MET A 132 31.19 52.80 -64.41
C MET A 132 30.53 52.48 -63.06
N SER A 133 29.21 52.54 -63.00
CA SER A 133 28.42 52.16 -61.82
C SER A 133 27.67 50.86 -62.09
N ALA A 134 27.76 49.90 -61.18
CA ALA A 134 26.91 48.72 -61.17
C ALA A 134 25.69 48.98 -60.29
N VAL A 135 24.50 48.85 -60.87
CA VAL A 135 23.21 49.11 -60.22
C VAL A 135 22.51 47.78 -60.07
N GLU A 136 22.22 47.40 -58.82
CA GLU A 136 21.37 46.24 -58.55
C GLU A 136 19.91 46.66 -58.64
N VAL A 137 19.15 45.98 -59.50
CA VAL A 137 17.73 46.26 -59.68
C VAL A 137 16.89 45.07 -59.21
N PRO A 138 15.96 45.28 -58.27
CA PRO A 138 15.07 44.22 -57.82
C PRO A 138 14.16 43.77 -58.97
N GLN A 139 14.07 42.46 -59.18
CA GLN A 139 13.28 41.87 -60.27
C GLN A 139 11.84 41.55 -59.86
N SER A 140 11.38 42.07 -58.72
CA SER A 140 10.05 41.79 -58.15
C SER A 140 8.93 42.30 -59.06
N ALA A 141 9.06 43.51 -59.63
CA ALA A 141 8.02 44.08 -60.49
C ALA A 141 7.78 43.25 -61.78
N PRO A 142 8.82 42.88 -62.56
CA PRO A 142 8.65 41.91 -63.64
C PRO A 142 8.06 40.59 -63.16
N MET A 143 8.53 40.02 -62.04
CA MET A 143 8.00 38.77 -61.51
C MET A 143 6.48 38.83 -61.27
N TYR A 144 5.98 39.88 -60.61
CA TYR A 144 4.55 40.07 -60.36
C TYR A 144 3.73 40.19 -61.65
N GLN A 145 4.26 40.84 -62.69
CA GLN A 145 3.59 40.92 -64.00
C GLN A 145 3.38 39.53 -64.64
N TYR A 146 4.33 38.61 -64.49
CA TYR A 146 4.17 37.23 -64.94
C TYR A 146 3.22 36.42 -64.03
N LEU A 147 3.25 36.67 -62.72
CA LEU A 147 2.34 36.05 -61.76
C LEU A 147 0.87 36.39 -62.02
N GLU A 148 0.55 37.67 -62.28
CA GLU A 148 -0.82 38.12 -62.59
C GLU A 148 -1.39 37.41 -63.83
N ARG A 149 -0.54 37.02 -64.78
CA ARG A 149 -0.93 36.26 -65.98
C ARG A 149 -0.86 34.73 -65.78
N LYS A 150 -0.59 34.25 -64.57
CA LYS A 150 -0.42 32.83 -64.21
C LYS A 150 0.70 32.13 -64.98
N MET A 151 1.72 32.87 -65.40
CA MET A 151 2.90 32.36 -66.09
C MET A 151 4.00 32.02 -65.06
N PHE A 152 3.77 30.94 -64.31
CA PHE A 152 4.58 30.60 -63.14
C PHE A 152 6.03 30.20 -63.47
N LYS A 153 6.26 29.53 -64.61
CA LYS A 153 7.60 29.06 -65.02
C LYS A 153 8.51 30.24 -65.35
N GLU A 154 7.98 31.22 -66.05
CA GLU A 154 8.66 32.46 -66.43
C GLU A 154 8.88 33.35 -65.21
N ALA A 155 7.87 33.46 -64.32
CA ALA A 155 8.01 34.15 -63.04
C ALA A 155 9.14 33.54 -62.19
N TYR A 156 9.27 32.20 -62.15
CA TYR A 156 10.36 31.52 -61.47
C TYR A 156 11.74 31.83 -62.07
N GLN A 157 11.86 31.88 -63.40
CA GLN A 157 13.11 32.25 -64.06
C GLN A 157 13.53 33.67 -63.68
N ILE A 158 12.59 34.61 -63.61
CA ILE A 158 12.85 35.99 -63.20
C ILE A 158 13.22 36.07 -61.71
N ALA A 159 12.50 35.33 -60.87
CA ALA A 159 12.81 35.25 -59.45
C ALA A 159 14.24 34.73 -59.20
N CYS A 160 14.73 33.80 -60.04
CA CYS A 160 16.11 33.30 -59.97
C CYS A 160 17.17 34.37 -60.20
N LEU A 161 16.86 35.45 -60.93
CA LEU A 161 17.78 36.56 -61.21
C LEU A 161 18.04 37.43 -59.98
N GLY A 162 17.05 37.54 -59.08
CA GLY A 162 17.17 38.30 -57.84
C GLY A 162 15.86 38.98 -57.43
N VAL A 163 15.14 38.31 -56.53
CA VAL A 163 13.98 38.86 -55.80
C VAL A 163 14.13 38.58 -54.31
N THR A 164 13.33 39.24 -53.48
CA THR A 164 13.39 39.07 -52.03
C THR A 164 12.81 37.73 -51.58
N ASP A 165 13.12 37.29 -50.37
CA ASP A 165 12.53 36.06 -49.80
C ASP A 165 11.01 36.18 -49.62
N ALA A 166 10.47 37.39 -49.45
CA ALA A 166 9.03 37.63 -49.42
C ALA A 166 8.41 37.39 -50.80
N ASP A 167 9.02 37.93 -51.86
CA ASP A 167 8.58 37.71 -53.24
C ASP A 167 8.63 36.22 -53.62
N TRP A 168 9.65 35.49 -53.15
CA TRP A 168 9.74 34.04 -53.33
C TRP A 168 8.59 33.28 -52.65
N ARG A 169 8.16 33.73 -51.47
CA ARG A 169 6.98 33.15 -50.79
C ARG A 169 5.71 33.43 -51.57
N GLU A 170 5.49 34.67 -52.02
CA GLU A 170 4.32 35.01 -52.84
C GLU A 170 4.27 34.21 -54.14
N LEU A 171 5.39 34.09 -54.86
CA LEU A 171 5.49 33.22 -56.04
C LEU A 171 5.14 31.76 -55.72
N ALA A 172 5.65 31.24 -54.59
CA ALA A 172 5.38 29.87 -54.16
C ALA A 172 3.90 29.66 -53.82
N MET A 173 3.28 30.62 -53.15
CA MET A 173 1.88 30.59 -52.71
C MET A 173 0.91 30.71 -53.88
N GLU A 174 1.12 31.68 -54.76
CA GLU A 174 0.32 31.86 -55.98
C GLU A 174 0.45 30.67 -56.94
N ALA A 175 1.66 30.09 -57.07
CA ALA A 175 1.85 28.87 -57.84
C ALA A 175 1.14 27.66 -57.18
N LEU A 176 1.11 27.58 -55.85
CA LEU A 176 0.43 26.52 -55.11
C LEU A 176 -1.10 26.63 -55.21
N GLU A 177 -1.66 27.84 -55.06
CA GLU A 177 -3.08 28.13 -55.29
C GLU A 177 -3.48 27.91 -56.76
N GLY A 178 -2.56 28.21 -57.68
CA GLY A 178 -2.68 27.92 -59.12
C GLY A 178 -2.54 26.44 -59.49
N LEU A 179 -2.30 25.55 -58.52
CA LEU A 179 -2.08 24.11 -58.68
C LEU A 179 -0.85 23.73 -59.56
N GLU A 180 0.11 24.64 -59.69
CA GLU A 180 1.40 24.43 -60.37
C GLU A 180 2.47 23.98 -59.35
N PHE A 181 2.36 22.71 -58.94
CA PHE A 181 3.18 22.13 -57.86
C PHE A 181 4.68 22.14 -58.12
N GLU A 182 5.12 21.95 -59.37
CA GLU A 182 6.54 21.92 -59.74
C GLU A 182 7.25 23.25 -59.46
N THR A 183 6.59 24.36 -59.80
CA THR A 183 7.14 25.70 -59.56
C THR A 183 7.06 26.06 -58.08
N ALA A 184 5.92 25.76 -57.43
CA ALA A 184 5.75 25.96 -56.00
C ALA A 184 6.81 25.20 -55.18
N LYS A 185 7.07 23.93 -55.51
CA LYS A 185 8.08 23.09 -54.85
C LYS A 185 9.48 23.67 -54.96
N LYS A 186 9.88 24.13 -56.15
CA LYS A 186 11.18 24.79 -56.35
C LYS A 186 11.29 26.08 -55.54
N ALA A 187 10.23 26.88 -55.52
CA ALA A 187 10.18 28.12 -54.76
C ALA A 187 10.23 27.88 -53.23
N PHE A 188 9.41 26.97 -52.70
CA PHE A 188 9.44 26.61 -51.27
C PHE A 188 10.74 25.93 -50.84
N THR A 189 11.40 25.16 -51.72
CA THR A 189 12.74 24.60 -51.46
C THR A 189 13.77 25.72 -51.25
N ARG A 190 13.66 26.80 -52.01
CA ARG A 190 14.54 27.97 -51.88
C ARG A 190 14.25 28.77 -50.62
N VAL A 191 12.98 28.97 -50.28
CA VAL A 191 12.54 29.63 -49.04
C VAL A 191 12.81 28.78 -47.79
N ARG A 192 13.02 27.46 -47.97
CA ARG A 192 13.18 26.45 -46.91
C ARG A 192 11.93 26.29 -46.04
N ASP A 193 10.75 26.44 -46.62
CA ASP A 193 9.49 26.19 -45.91
C ASP A 193 9.11 24.71 -46.01
N LEU A 194 9.53 23.93 -45.01
CA LEU A 194 9.33 22.48 -44.96
C LEU A 194 7.84 22.10 -44.90
N ARG A 195 6.99 22.94 -44.29
CA ARG A 195 5.56 22.63 -44.11
C ARG A 195 4.83 22.55 -45.44
N TYR A 196 5.05 23.53 -46.31
CA TYR A 196 4.45 23.53 -47.64
C TYR A 196 5.07 22.47 -48.56
N LEU A 197 6.35 22.11 -48.37
CA LEU A 197 6.98 21.02 -49.13
C LEU A 197 6.39 19.65 -48.80
N GLU A 198 6.13 19.38 -47.52
CA GLU A 198 5.45 18.16 -47.08
C GLU A 198 4.01 18.10 -47.63
N LEU A 199 3.29 19.23 -47.59
CA LEU A 199 1.96 19.34 -48.18
C LEU A 199 1.98 19.04 -49.69
N ILE A 200 2.90 19.66 -50.44
CA ILE A 200 3.03 19.43 -51.88
C ILE A 200 3.36 17.96 -52.17
N SER A 201 4.28 17.36 -51.42
CA SER A 201 4.61 15.93 -51.58
C SER A 201 3.40 15.04 -51.32
N SER A 202 2.62 15.33 -50.27
CA SER A 202 1.37 14.64 -49.96
C SER A 202 0.36 14.75 -51.11
N ILE A 203 0.17 15.95 -51.66
CA ILE A 203 -0.73 16.19 -52.79
C ILE A 203 -0.26 15.46 -54.05
N GLU A 204 1.04 15.52 -54.37
CA GLU A 204 1.64 14.80 -55.51
C GLU A 204 1.42 13.28 -55.39
N ASP A 205 1.56 12.71 -54.19
CA ASP A 205 1.36 11.28 -53.96
C ASP A 205 -0.13 10.87 -54.02
N ARG A 206 -1.05 11.72 -53.54
CA ARG A 206 -2.50 11.51 -53.71
C ARG A 206 -2.90 11.58 -55.19
N LYS A 207 -2.33 12.51 -55.95
CA LYS A 207 -2.55 12.62 -57.40
C LYS A 207 -2.05 11.39 -58.16
N LYS A 208 -0.90 10.82 -57.77
CA LYS A 208 -0.39 9.54 -58.32
C LYS A 208 -1.33 8.36 -58.02
N LYS A 209 -2.04 8.39 -56.89
CA LYS A 209 -3.04 7.37 -56.50
C LYS A 209 -4.39 7.52 -57.21
N GLY A 210 -4.56 8.54 -58.06
CA GLY A 210 -5.76 8.74 -58.88
C GLY A 210 -6.78 9.74 -58.32
N GLU A 211 -6.47 10.43 -57.23
CA GLU A 211 -7.31 11.49 -56.68
C GLU A 211 -7.08 12.80 -57.46
N ASN A 212 -8.11 13.30 -58.15
CA ASN A 212 -8.01 14.49 -59.02
C ASN A 212 -8.99 15.61 -58.60
N ASN A 213 -9.40 15.65 -57.33
CA ASN A 213 -10.32 16.67 -56.85
C ASN A 213 -9.58 17.98 -56.53
N ASN A 214 -9.60 18.92 -57.48
CA ASN A 214 -8.93 20.22 -57.35
C ASN A 214 -9.44 21.02 -56.14
N ASP A 215 -10.72 20.91 -55.80
CA ASP A 215 -11.31 21.59 -54.64
C ASP A 215 -10.75 21.07 -53.31
N LEU A 216 -10.46 19.77 -53.24
CA LEU A 216 -9.88 19.14 -52.05
C LEU A 216 -8.43 19.58 -51.84
N PHE A 217 -7.63 19.63 -52.92
CA PHE A 217 -6.26 20.13 -52.85
C PHE A 217 -6.21 21.61 -52.48
N LEU A 218 -7.13 22.42 -53.01
CA LEU A 218 -7.23 23.82 -52.64
C LEU A 218 -7.69 24.01 -51.18
N ALA A 219 -8.56 23.13 -50.68
CA ALA A 219 -8.96 23.12 -49.26
C ALA A 219 -7.76 22.85 -48.35
N ASP A 220 -6.93 21.85 -48.67
CA ASP A 220 -5.70 21.55 -47.93
C ASP A 220 -4.73 22.75 -47.94
N VAL A 221 -4.60 23.43 -49.09
CA VAL A 221 -3.78 24.64 -49.19
C VAL A 221 -4.32 25.74 -48.28
N PHE A 222 -5.62 26.06 -48.34
CA PHE A 222 -6.23 27.08 -47.48
C PHE A 222 -6.18 26.74 -45.99
N ALA A 223 -6.24 25.45 -45.62
CA ALA A 223 -6.05 25.01 -44.25
C ALA A 223 -4.63 25.36 -43.75
N TYR A 224 -3.59 25.12 -44.57
CA TYR A 224 -2.22 25.48 -44.23
C TYR A 224 -1.96 26.99 -44.22
N GLN A 225 -2.71 27.78 -45.00
CA GLN A 225 -2.65 29.24 -44.99
C GLN A 225 -3.33 29.89 -43.77
N GLY A 226 -4.11 29.13 -42.99
CA GLY A 226 -4.91 29.66 -41.89
C GLY A 226 -6.28 30.22 -42.32
N LYS A 227 -6.68 30.05 -43.59
CA LYS A 227 -8.00 30.45 -44.10
C LYS A 227 -9.04 29.36 -43.82
N PHE A 228 -9.22 29.00 -42.55
CA PHE A 228 -9.98 27.81 -42.12
C PHE A 228 -11.44 27.80 -42.57
N HIS A 229 -12.12 28.95 -42.58
CA HIS A 229 -13.51 29.03 -43.07
C HIS A 229 -13.64 28.76 -44.56
N GLU A 230 -12.68 29.21 -45.38
CA GLU A 230 -12.69 28.95 -46.81
C GLU A 230 -12.33 27.49 -47.10
N ALA A 231 -11.35 26.95 -46.37
CA ALA A 231 -10.99 25.53 -46.41
C ALA A 231 -12.19 24.64 -46.05
N ALA A 232 -12.91 24.93 -44.96
CA ALA A 232 -14.09 24.18 -44.55
C ALA A 232 -15.24 24.21 -45.58
N LYS A 233 -15.46 25.36 -46.25
CA LYS A 233 -16.44 25.46 -47.34
C LYS A 233 -16.06 24.59 -48.52
N LEU A 234 -14.77 24.54 -48.88
CA LEU A 234 -14.27 23.68 -49.94
C LEU A 234 -14.34 22.21 -49.56
N TYR A 235 -13.97 21.83 -48.33
CA TYR A 235 -14.14 20.47 -47.82
C TYR A 235 -15.60 20.01 -47.88
N LYS A 236 -16.54 20.86 -47.45
CA LYS A 236 -17.98 20.61 -47.56
C LYS A 236 -18.43 20.42 -49.02
N ARG A 237 -18.00 21.31 -49.92
CA ARG A 237 -18.32 21.23 -51.35
C ARG A 237 -17.75 19.95 -52.00
N SER A 238 -16.59 19.51 -51.53
CA SER A 238 -15.94 18.27 -51.99
C SER A 238 -16.53 16.98 -51.39
N GLY A 239 -17.48 17.09 -50.45
CA GLY A 239 -18.10 15.93 -49.77
C GLY A 239 -17.28 15.35 -48.61
N HIS A 240 -16.19 16.01 -48.21
CA HIS A 240 -15.29 15.57 -47.13
C HIS A 240 -15.50 16.39 -45.85
N GLU A 241 -16.73 16.36 -45.30
CA GLU A 241 -17.06 17.08 -44.06
C GLU A 241 -16.25 16.60 -42.84
N SER A 242 -15.83 15.33 -42.82
CA SER A 242 -14.98 14.75 -41.77
C SER A 242 -13.63 15.46 -41.64
N LEU A 243 -13.00 15.85 -42.76
CA LEU A 243 -11.73 16.59 -42.76
C LEU A 243 -11.91 18.01 -42.20
N ALA A 244 -13.06 18.66 -42.49
CA ALA A 244 -13.39 19.96 -41.91
C ALA A 244 -13.59 19.85 -40.39
N LEU A 245 -14.26 18.80 -39.93
CA LEU A 245 -14.47 18.51 -38.52
C LEU A 245 -13.15 18.24 -37.80
N GLU A 246 -12.26 17.43 -38.37
CA GLU A 246 -10.92 17.16 -37.83
C GLU A 246 -10.10 18.46 -37.73
N MET A 247 -10.09 19.26 -38.80
CA MET A 247 -9.40 20.55 -38.82
C MET A 247 -9.89 21.48 -37.70
N TYR A 248 -11.20 21.70 -37.56
CA TYR A 248 -11.72 22.56 -36.49
C TYR A 248 -11.50 21.97 -35.09
N SER A 249 -11.57 20.65 -34.95
CA SER A 249 -11.30 19.97 -33.69
C SER A 249 -9.85 20.15 -33.25
N ASP A 250 -8.90 20.00 -34.17
CA ASP A 250 -7.46 20.11 -33.87
C ASP A 250 -7.06 21.57 -33.60
N LEU A 251 -7.74 22.52 -34.23
CA LEU A 251 -7.61 23.96 -33.96
C LEU A 251 -8.39 24.43 -32.73
N ARG A 252 -9.07 23.53 -32.02
CA ARG A 252 -9.88 23.81 -30.81
C ARG A 252 -11.06 24.76 -31.04
N MET A 253 -11.50 24.89 -32.28
CA MET A 253 -12.69 25.67 -32.66
C MET A 253 -13.95 24.80 -32.58
N PHE A 254 -14.27 24.34 -31.36
CA PHE A 254 -15.32 23.33 -31.13
C PHE A 254 -16.72 23.81 -31.54
N ASP A 255 -17.02 25.09 -31.44
CA ASP A 255 -18.34 25.62 -31.83
C ASP A 255 -18.55 25.57 -33.34
N HIS A 256 -17.51 25.85 -34.13
CA HIS A 256 -17.56 25.64 -35.58
C HIS A 256 -17.56 24.15 -35.93
N ALA A 257 -16.84 23.30 -35.19
CA ALA A 257 -16.86 21.85 -35.41
C ALA A 257 -18.27 21.23 -35.21
N LYS A 258 -19.08 21.78 -34.30
CA LYS A 258 -20.47 21.33 -34.07
C LYS A 258 -21.39 21.54 -35.28
N GLU A 259 -21.18 22.58 -36.07
CA GLU A 259 -21.98 22.81 -37.30
C GLU A 259 -21.76 21.72 -38.35
N PHE A 260 -20.64 21.00 -38.29
CA PHE A 260 -20.32 19.86 -39.17
C PHE A 260 -20.67 18.51 -38.52
N LEU A 261 -21.20 18.51 -37.29
CA LEU A 261 -21.71 17.31 -36.61
C LEU A 261 -23.21 17.05 -36.87
N GLU A 262 -23.98 18.07 -37.27
CA GLU A 262 -25.43 17.93 -37.51
C GLU A 262 -25.77 16.89 -38.61
N SER A 263 -24.78 16.48 -39.41
CA SER A 263 -24.91 15.52 -40.52
C SER A 263 -24.31 14.12 -40.27
N GLY A 264 -23.67 13.81 -39.12
CA GLY A 264 -22.84 12.59 -38.99
C GLY A 264 -22.82 11.89 -37.62
N ASP A 265 -22.57 10.57 -37.66
CA ASP A 265 -22.62 9.53 -36.63
C ASP A 265 -22.43 9.91 -35.13
N PRO A 266 -23.19 9.28 -34.19
CA PRO A 266 -23.06 9.44 -32.74
C PRO A 266 -21.65 9.18 -32.15
N LYS A 267 -20.79 8.49 -32.90
CA LYS A 267 -19.39 8.21 -32.51
C LYS A 267 -18.51 9.45 -32.62
N ASP A 268 -18.73 10.27 -33.65
CA ASP A 268 -17.94 11.48 -33.89
C ASP A 268 -18.32 12.57 -32.89
N THR A 269 -19.58 12.61 -32.46
CA THR A 269 -20.05 13.46 -31.37
C THR A 269 -19.34 13.13 -30.06
N LYS A 270 -19.23 11.84 -29.71
CA LYS A 270 -18.52 11.40 -28.49
C LYS A 270 -17.03 11.73 -28.54
N LEU A 271 -16.40 11.57 -29.71
CA LEU A 271 -14.99 11.88 -29.90
C LEU A 271 -14.71 13.39 -29.78
N LEU A 272 -15.61 14.24 -30.30
CA LEU A 272 -15.50 15.70 -30.15
C LEU A 272 -15.63 16.11 -28.68
N ILE A 273 -16.64 15.59 -27.97
CA ILE A 273 -16.85 15.90 -26.54
C ILE A 273 -15.63 15.45 -25.72
N LYS A 274 -15.00 14.32 -26.07
CA LYS A 274 -13.75 13.86 -25.44
C LYS A 274 -12.59 14.83 -25.68
N LYS A 275 -12.36 15.28 -26.92
CA LYS A 275 -11.34 16.29 -27.24
C LYS A 275 -11.62 17.61 -26.51
N GLN A 276 -12.88 17.99 -26.38
CA GLN A 276 -13.31 19.18 -25.63
C GLN A 276 -13.06 19.03 -24.13
N ALA A 277 -13.32 17.85 -23.56
CA ALA A 277 -13.05 17.52 -22.16
C ALA A 277 -11.54 17.52 -21.84
N ASP A 278 -10.72 16.94 -22.74
CA ASP A 278 -9.25 16.95 -22.61
C ASP A 278 -8.73 18.41 -22.65
N TRP A 279 -9.29 19.27 -23.49
CA TRP A 279 -8.96 20.70 -23.51
C TRP A 279 -9.40 21.46 -22.25
N ALA A 280 -10.62 21.21 -21.75
CA ALA A 280 -11.10 21.82 -20.51
C ALA A 280 -10.24 21.43 -19.30
N LYS A 281 -9.66 20.22 -19.33
CA LYS A 281 -8.65 19.78 -18.36
C LYS A 281 -7.36 20.59 -18.49
N ASP A 282 -6.84 20.79 -19.70
CA ASP A 282 -5.60 21.56 -19.95
C ASP A 282 -5.71 23.04 -19.53
N ILE A 283 -6.91 23.64 -19.61
CA ILE A 283 -7.17 25.03 -19.20
C ILE A 283 -7.42 25.16 -17.69
N ASN A 284 -7.39 24.05 -16.95
CA ASN A 284 -7.66 24.01 -15.52
C ASN A 284 -9.10 24.43 -15.17
N GLU A 285 -10.08 24.00 -15.98
CA GLU A 285 -11.51 24.02 -15.65
C GLU A 285 -12.03 22.60 -15.34
N PRO A 286 -11.61 21.99 -14.22
CA PRO A 286 -11.84 20.56 -13.96
C PRO A 286 -13.31 20.19 -13.79
N LYS A 287 -14.19 21.10 -13.33
CA LYS A 287 -15.63 20.81 -13.17
C LYS A 287 -16.33 20.65 -14.52
N ALA A 288 -16.01 21.52 -15.48
CA ALA A 288 -16.54 21.45 -16.83
C ALA A 288 -16.00 20.20 -17.54
N ALA A 289 -14.70 19.90 -17.39
CA ALA A 289 -14.09 18.68 -17.92
C ALA A 289 -14.78 17.41 -17.40
N VAL A 290 -15.06 17.32 -16.09
CA VAL A 290 -15.77 16.17 -15.49
C VAL A 290 -17.17 16.01 -16.09
N GLN A 291 -17.95 17.09 -16.20
CA GLN A 291 -19.28 17.03 -16.82
C GLN A 291 -19.20 16.57 -18.29
N MET A 292 -18.22 17.06 -19.04
CA MET A 292 -17.99 16.66 -20.42
C MET A 292 -17.59 15.18 -20.53
N TYR A 293 -16.66 14.68 -19.70
CA TYR A 293 -16.30 13.26 -19.67
C TYR A 293 -17.49 12.36 -19.31
N LEU A 294 -18.34 12.78 -18.36
CA LEU A 294 -19.57 12.06 -18.02
C LEU A 294 -20.53 12.00 -19.21
N SER A 295 -20.68 13.11 -19.95
CA SER A 295 -21.52 13.13 -21.17
C SER A 295 -20.94 12.29 -22.32
N ALA A 296 -19.61 12.12 -22.37
CA ALA A 296 -18.93 11.25 -23.32
C ALA A 296 -18.99 9.75 -22.93
N GLY A 297 -19.43 9.42 -21.71
CA GLY A 297 -19.42 8.05 -21.16
C GLY A 297 -18.06 7.58 -20.64
N GLU A 298 -17.09 8.49 -20.47
CA GLU A 298 -15.74 8.21 -19.99
C GLU A 298 -15.68 8.35 -18.47
N HIS A 299 -16.34 7.44 -17.75
CA HIS A 299 -16.51 7.54 -16.29
C HIS A 299 -15.20 7.49 -15.52
N MET A 300 -14.20 6.71 -15.97
CA MET A 300 -12.91 6.56 -15.29
C MET A 300 -12.15 7.88 -15.15
N LYS A 301 -12.03 8.65 -16.25
CA LYS A 301 -11.35 9.96 -16.24
C LYS A 301 -12.07 10.97 -15.36
N ALA A 302 -13.41 10.94 -15.37
CA ALA A 302 -14.23 11.80 -14.51
C ALA A 302 -14.00 11.52 -13.02
N ILE A 303 -13.87 10.25 -12.65
CA ILE A 303 -13.60 9.80 -11.26
C ILE A 303 -12.19 10.21 -10.83
N GLU A 304 -11.18 10.02 -11.68
CA GLU A 304 -9.80 10.45 -11.40
C GLU A 304 -9.73 11.94 -11.08
N ILE A 305 -10.28 12.78 -11.97
CA ILE A 305 -10.24 14.24 -11.78
C ILE A 305 -11.01 14.62 -10.51
N SER A 306 -12.18 14.01 -10.26
CA SER A 306 -12.99 14.32 -9.08
C SER A 306 -12.31 13.87 -7.78
N GLY A 307 -11.64 12.72 -7.79
CA GLY A 307 -10.90 12.16 -6.66
C GLY A 307 -9.67 12.98 -6.30
N ASP A 308 -8.86 13.35 -7.30
CA ASP A 308 -7.64 14.14 -7.09
C ASP A 308 -7.95 15.54 -6.51
N HIS A 309 -9.12 16.10 -6.83
CA HIS A 309 -9.58 17.39 -6.29
C HIS A 309 -10.39 17.27 -4.99
N GLY A 310 -10.66 16.05 -4.51
CA GLY A 310 -11.42 15.81 -3.28
C GLY A 310 -12.91 16.16 -3.37
N TRP A 311 -13.52 16.12 -4.55
CA TRP A 311 -14.95 16.44 -4.73
C TRP A 311 -15.86 15.27 -4.40
N VAL A 312 -16.07 15.05 -3.09
CA VAL A 312 -16.87 13.93 -2.55
C VAL A 312 -18.30 13.91 -3.10
N ASP A 313 -18.97 15.06 -3.21
CA ASP A 313 -20.35 15.13 -3.72
C ASP A 313 -20.48 14.65 -5.17
N MET A 314 -19.53 15.04 -6.03
CA MET A 314 -19.49 14.57 -7.42
C MET A 314 -19.19 13.08 -7.50
N LEU A 315 -18.27 12.56 -6.67
CA LEU A 315 -17.98 11.13 -6.61
C LEU A 315 -19.21 10.32 -6.17
N ILE A 316 -20.01 10.83 -5.23
CA ILE A 316 -21.27 10.19 -4.81
C ILE A 316 -22.27 10.17 -5.96
N GLU A 317 -22.45 11.28 -6.68
CA GLU A 317 -23.33 11.33 -7.85
C GLU A 317 -22.90 10.34 -8.93
N ILE A 318 -21.59 10.26 -9.21
CA ILE A 318 -21.03 9.32 -10.20
C ILE A 318 -21.26 7.88 -9.72
N ALA A 319 -20.91 7.54 -8.48
CA ALA A 319 -21.09 6.20 -7.91
C ALA A 319 -22.56 5.74 -7.91
N ARG A 320 -23.51 6.66 -7.72
CA ARG A 320 -24.95 6.36 -7.78
C ARG A 320 -25.45 6.13 -9.22
N LYS A 321 -24.98 6.94 -10.18
CA LYS A 321 -25.34 6.86 -11.60
C LYS A 321 -24.74 5.63 -12.31
N LEU A 322 -23.56 5.19 -11.88
CA LEU A 322 -22.90 4.00 -12.43
C LEU A 322 -23.73 2.72 -12.22
N ASP A 323 -23.72 1.86 -13.22
CA ASP A 323 -24.40 0.57 -13.15
C ASP A 323 -23.59 -0.46 -12.36
N LYS A 324 -24.27 -1.47 -11.81
CA LYS A 324 -23.62 -2.57 -11.05
C LYS A 324 -22.60 -3.37 -11.88
N ALA A 325 -22.73 -3.34 -13.20
CA ALA A 325 -21.81 -4.03 -14.12
C ALA A 325 -20.45 -3.30 -14.25
N GLU A 326 -20.39 -2.02 -13.94
CA GLU A 326 -19.19 -1.18 -14.08
C GLU A 326 -18.29 -1.28 -12.83
N ARG A 327 -17.76 -2.49 -12.60
CA ARG A 327 -16.97 -2.80 -11.40
C ARG A 327 -15.69 -1.96 -11.28
N GLU A 328 -15.00 -1.71 -12.38
CA GLU A 328 -13.73 -0.94 -12.39
C GLU A 328 -13.94 0.54 -11.97
N PRO A 329 -14.87 1.30 -12.57
CA PRO A 329 -15.22 2.65 -12.10
C PRO A 329 -15.66 2.69 -10.63
N LEU A 330 -16.52 1.75 -10.20
CA LEU A 330 -16.99 1.70 -8.82
C LEU A 330 -15.86 1.39 -7.82
N ALA A 331 -14.96 0.47 -8.15
CA ALA A 331 -13.79 0.16 -7.31
C ALA A 331 -12.88 1.39 -7.18
N LYS A 332 -12.74 2.18 -8.24
CA LYS A 332 -11.95 3.42 -8.21
C LYS A 332 -12.61 4.51 -7.36
N CYS A 333 -13.94 4.67 -7.43
CA CYS A 333 -14.67 5.52 -6.49
C CYS A 333 -14.44 5.11 -5.03
N ALA A 334 -14.51 3.80 -4.74
CA ALA A 334 -14.29 3.28 -3.39
C ALA A 334 -12.86 3.53 -2.88
N PHE A 335 -11.85 3.42 -3.76
CA PHE A 335 -10.47 3.78 -3.44
C PHE A 335 -10.32 5.27 -3.06
N TYR A 336 -10.92 6.17 -3.84
CA TYR A 336 -10.90 7.61 -3.52
C TYR A 336 -11.69 7.93 -2.24
N PHE A 337 -12.82 7.27 -1.99
CA PHE A 337 -13.53 7.42 -0.72
C PHE A 337 -12.70 6.97 0.48
N LYS A 338 -11.88 5.91 0.33
CA LYS A 338 -10.92 5.48 1.35
C LYS A 338 -9.79 6.51 1.55
N GLN A 339 -9.23 7.07 0.48
CA GLN A 339 -8.19 8.11 0.59
C GLN A 339 -8.70 9.41 1.22
N LEU A 340 -9.96 9.78 0.96
CA LEU A 340 -10.61 10.98 1.47
C LEU A 340 -11.26 10.77 2.86
N ASP A 341 -10.92 9.69 3.57
CA ASP A 341 -11.42 9.35 4.92
C ASP A 341 -12.96 9.30 5.04
N ASN A 342 -13.63 8.77 4.02
CA ASN A 342 -15.08 8.63 3.96
C ASN A 342 -15.51 7.14 3.86
N PRO A 343 -15.30 6.34 4.91
CA PRO A 343 -15.48 4.88 4.86
C PRO A 343 -16.95 4.43 4.70
N GLY A 344 -17.93 5.26 5.09
CA GLY A 344 -19.34 4.93 4.90
C GLY A 344 -19.74 4.81 3.42
N TYR A 345 -19.28 5.75 2.59
CA TYR A 345 -19.55 5.73 1.14
C TYR A 345 -18.72 4.66 0.41
N ALA A 346 -17.50 4.39 0.87
CA ALA A 346 -16.71 3.26 0.38
C ALA A 346 -17.41 1.92 0.65
N ALA A 347 -17.99 1.74 1.85
CA ALA A 347 -18.76 0.54 2.19
C ALA A 347 -20.02 0.38 1.32
N GLU A 348 -20.80 1.45 1.11
CA GLU A 348 -21.95 1.44 0.20
C GLU A 348 -21.54 1.04 -1.23
N THR A 349 -20.40 1.54 -1.69
CA THR A 349 -19.86 1.27 -3.04
C THR A 349 -19.40 -0.19 -3.16
N TYR A 350 -18.65 -0.73 -2.19
CA TYR A 350 -18.24 -2.14 -2.18
C TYR A 350 -19.43 -3.10 -2.08
N MET A 351 -20.45 -2.74 -1.29
CA MET A 351 -21.70 -3.49 -1.20
C MET A 351 -22.46 -3.48 -2.53
N LYS A 352 -22.44 -2.36 -3.28
CA LYS A 352 -23.04 -2.24 -4.62
C LYS A 352 -22.31 -3.09 -5.67
N VAL A 353 -20.98 -3.19 -5.57
CA VAL A 353 -20.12 -4.04 -6.43
C VAL A 353 -20.26 -5.53 -6.10
N GLY A 354 -20.60 -5.85 -4.84
CA GLY A 354 -20.66 -7.20 -4.31
C GLY A 354 -19.29 -7.76 -3.91
N ASP A 355 -18.29 -6.89 -3.74
CA ASP A 355 -16.95 -7.27 -3.28
C ASP A 355 -16.90 -7.27 -1.74
N LEU A 356 -17.30 -8.40 -1.16
CA LEU A 356 -17.31 -8.58 0.29
C LEU A 356 -15.89 -8.62 0.89
N LYS A 357 -14.89 -9.02 0.12
CA LYS A 357 -13.50 -9.09 0.59
C LYS A 357 -12.92 -7.71 0.80
N ALA A 358 -13.08 -6.82 -0.18
CA ALA A 358 -12.65 -5.43 -0.06
C ALA A 358 -13.41 -4.69 1.05
N LEU A 359 -14.70 -5.01 1.24
CA LEU A 359 -15.51 -4.46 2.33
C LEU A 359 -14.98 -4.87 3.71
N VAL A 360 -14.66 -6.16 3.91
CA VAL A 360 -14.09 -6.66 5.16
C VAL A 360 -12.75 -5.97 5.46
N GLN A 361 -11.87 -5.86 4.47
CA GLN A 361 -10.59 -5.17 4.62
C GLN A 361 -10.77 -3.70 5.01
N LEU A 362 -11.72 -3.00 4.39
CA LEU A 362 -12.06 -1.62 4.74
C LEU A 362 -12.50 -1.49 6.21
N HIS A 363 -13.39 -2.36 6.70
CA HIS A 363 -13.83 -2.32 8.08
C HIS A 363 -12.70 -2.64 9.08
N VAL A 364 -11.81 -3.57 8.73
CA VAL A 364 -10.63 -3.92 9.54
C VAL A 364 -9.67 -2.73 9.64
N GLU A 365 -9.33 -2.09 8.52
CA GLU A 365 -8.43 -0.93 8.48
C GLU A 365 -9.01 0.31 9.19
N THR A 366 -10.33 0.47 9.16
CA THR A 366 -11.04 1.58 9.83
C THR A 366 -11.42 1.26 11.28
N HIS A 367 -10.98 0.10 11.80
CA HIS A 367 -11.26 -0.40 13.14
C HIS A 367 -12.76 -0.51 13.50
N ARG A 368 -13.62 -0.71 12.49
CA ARG A 368 -15.06 -0.95 12.67
C ARG A 368 -15.34 -2.43 12.90
N TRP A 369 -14.87 -2.93 14.03
CA TRP A 369 -14.88 -4.35 14.35
C TRP A 369 -16.30 -4.96 14.43
N GLU A 370 -17.30 -4.21 14.93
CA GLU A 370 -18.69 -4.71 15.01
C GLU A 370 -19.27 -5.06 13.63
N GLU A 371 -19.07 -4.19 12.65
CA GLU A 371 -19.50 -4.40 11.26
C GLU A 371 -18.72 -5.55 10.61
N ALA A 372 -17.41 -5.64 10.89
CA ALA A 372 -16.57 -6.74 10.43
C ALA A 372 -16.97 -8.10 11.04
N PHE A 373 -17.32 -8.16 12.33
CA PHE A 373 -17.80 -9.38 12.97
C PHE A 373 -19.13 -9.83 12.39
N ALA A 374 -20.08 -8.91 12.20
CA ALA A 374 -21.38 -9.22 11.59
C ALA A 374 -21.22 -9.79 10.15
N LEU A 375 -20.23 -9.34 9.40
CA LEU A 375 -19.89 -9.92 8.09
C LEU A 375 -19.22 -11.29 8.23
N SER A 376 -18.29 -11.47 9.17
CA SER A 376 -17.59 -12.74 9.41
C SER A 376 -18.51 -13.86 9.94
N GLU A 377 -19.59 -13.52 10.65
CA GLU A 377 -20.59 -14.47 11.12
C GLU A 377 -21.47 -14.96 9.97
N LYS A 378 -21.81 -14.07 9.02
CA LYS A 378 -22.54 -14.42 7.80
C LYS A 378 -21.69 -15.18 6.79
N HIS A 379 -20.39 -14.89 6.74
CA HIS A 379 -19.42 -15.48 5.81
C HIS A 379 -18.21 -16.03 6.58
N PRO A 380 -18.25 -17.32 7.00
CA PRO A 380 -17.18 -17.94 7.79
C PRO A 380 -15.80 -17.93 7.13
N GLU A 381 -15.73 -17.78 5.80
CA GLU A 381 -14.49 -17.70 5.00
C GLU A 381 -13.61 -16.49 5.36
N PHE A 382 -14.20 -15.42 5.91
CA PHE A 382 -13.47 -14.21 6.32
C PHE A 382 -13.11 -14.18 7.81
N LYS A 383 -13.36 -15.26 8.58
CA LYS A 383 -13.03 -15.29 10.01
C LYS A 383 -11.54 -15.07 10.27
N ASP A 384 -10.66 -15.71 9.50
CA ASP A 384 -9.21 -15.47 9.61
C ASP A 384 -8.85 -14.02 9.28
N GLU A 385 -9.44 -13.45 8.21
CA GLU A 385 -9.15 -12.09 7.74
C GLU A 385 -9.61 -11.00 8.73
N VAL A 386 -10.59 -11.28 9.60
CA VAL A 386 -11.08 -10.34 10.62
C VAL A 386 -10.43 -10.57 11.98
N TYR A 387 -10.43 -11.81 12.48
CA TYR A 387 -10.02 -12.11 13.84
C TYR A 387 -8.51 -12.03 14.05
N VAL A 388 -7.68 -12.27 13.02
CA VAL A 388 -6.21 -12.14 13.15
C VAL A 388 -5.80 -10.67 13.32
N PRO A 389 -6.20 -9.72 12.45
CA PRO A 389 -5.92 -8.29 12.67
C PRO A 389 -6.53 -7.76 13.96
N TYR A 390 -7.73 -8.23 14.34
CA TYR A 390 -8.34 -7.88 15.61
C TYR A 390 -7.51 -8.35 16.80
N ALA A 391 -6.99 -9.59 16.76
CA ALA A 391 -6.13 -10.13 17.79
C ALA A 391 -4.80 -9.36 17.90
N GLN A 392 -4.22 -8.96 16.76
CA GLN A 392 -3.01 -8.12 16.73
C GLN A 392 -3.28 -6.73 17.33
N TRP A 393 -4.38 -6.08 16.96
CA TRP A 393 -4.79 -4.79 17.52
C TRP A 393 -5.04 -4.87 19.03
N LEU A 394 -5.67 -5.96 19.51
CA LEU A 394 -5.84 -6.21 20.94
C LEU A 394 -4.51 -6.44 21.66
N ALA A 395 -3.56 -7.13 21.02
CA ALA A 395 -2.22 -7.34 21.57
C ALA A 395 -1.42 -6.04 21.64
N GLU A 396 -1.54 -5.16 20.64
CA GLU A 396 -0.96 -3.81 20.67
C GLU A 396 -1.59 -2.92 21.76
N SER A 397 -2.83 -3.20 22.14
CA SER A 397 -3.58 -2.50 23.19
C SER A 397 -3.42 -3.12 24.59
N ASP A 398 -2.42 -3.99 24.79
CA ASP A 398 -2.17 -4.75 26.03
C ASP A 398 -3.33 -5.66 26.52
N ARG A 399 -4.33 -5.92 25.67
CA ARG A 399 -5.48 -6.79 25.98
C ARG A 399 -5.22 -8.22 25.52
N PHE A 400 -4.17 -8.81 26.06
CA PHE A 400 -3.64 -10.09 25.61
C PHE A 400 -4.59 -11.28 25.78
N GLU A 401 -5.42 -11.30 26.81
CA GLU A 401 -6.40 -12.38 27.03
C GLU A 401 -7.48 -12.41 25.93
N GLU A 402 -7.89 -11.23 25.49
CA GLU A 402 -8.86 -11.10 24.42
C GLU A 402 -8.22 -11.38 23.06
N ALA A 403 -6.95 -10.98 22.89
CA ALA A 403 -6.16 -11.31 21.72
C ALA A 403 -6.02 -12.83 21.55
N GLN A 404 -5.72 -13.56 22.63
CA GLN A 404 -5.68 -15.02 22.62
C GLN A 404 -7.03 -15.62 22.20
N LYS A 405 -8.14 -15.16 22.81
CA LYS A 405 -9.49 -15.62 22.45
C LYS A 405 -9.81 -15.34 20.98
N ALA A 406 -9.35 -14.20 20.45
CA ALA A 406 -9.51 -13.85 19.04
C ALA A 406 -8.67 -14.77 18.12
N PHE A 407 -7.42 -15.06 18.45
CA PHE A 407 -6.61 -16.05 17.70
C PHE A 407 -7.21 -17.46 17.72
N HIS A 408 -7.79 -17.86 18.85
CA HIS A 408 -8.51 -19.13 18.95
C HIS A 408 -9.75 -19.15 18.06
N LYS A 409 -10.54 -18.06 18.05
CA LYS A 409 -11.70 -17.91 17.13
C LYS A 409 -11.29 -17.88 15.64
N ALA A 410 -10.07 -17.46 15.34
CA ALA A 410 -9.47 -17.51 14.01
C ALA A 410 -8.87 -18.90 13.64
N GLY A 411 -9.03 -19.93 14.48
CA GLY A 411 -8.45 -21.25 14.21
C GLY A 411 -6.90 -21.30 14.22
N ARG A 412 -6.23 -20.24 14.68
CA ARG A 412 -4.77 -20.14 14.79
C ARG A 412 -4.28 -20.48 16.20
N GLN A 413 -4.64 -21.67 16.68
CA GLN A 413 -4.27 -22.16 18.03
C GLN A 413 -2.77 -22.08 18.32
N ARG A 414 -1.91 -22.42 17.34
CA ARG A 414 -0.44 -22.36 17.52
C ARG A 414 0.09 -20.94 17.75
N GLU A 415 -0.50 -19.95 17.09
CA GLU A 415 -0.10 -18.55 17.28
C GLU A 415 -0.59 -18.03 18.63
N ALA A 416 -1.80 -18.42 19.06
CA ALA A 416 -2.30 -18.13 20.40
C ALA A 416 -1.38 -18.66 21.50
N VAL A 417 -0.93 -19.92 21.37
CA VAL A 417 0.03 -20.53 22.31
C VAL A 417 1.36 -19.79 22.31
N ARG A 418 1.91 -19.45 21.13
CA ARG A 418 3.19 -18.73 21.02
C ARG A 418 3.12 -17.34 21.65
N VAL A 419 2.02 -16.61 21.46
CA VAL A 419 1.79 -15.31 22.11
C VAL A 419 1.76 -15.49 23.62
N LEU A 420 1.04 -16.50 24.11
CA LEU A 420 0.95 -16.79 25.54
C LEU A 420 2.29 -17.21 26.15
N GLU A 421 3.10 -18.03 25.46
CA GLU A 421 4.47 -18.37 25.86
C GLU A 421 5.40 -17.15 25.93
N GLN A 422 5.28 -16.22 24.98
CA GLN A 422 6.06 -14.98 25.04
C GLN A 422 5.63 -14.09 26.21
N LEU A 423 4.33 -14.01 26.48
CA LEU A 423 3.78 -13.25 27.61
C LEU A 423 4.20 -13.86 28.95
N THR A 424 4.24 -15.19 29.07
CA THR A 424 4.71 -15.86 30.29
C THR A 424 6.18 -15.55 30.52
N HIS A 425 7.01 -15.66 29.48
CA HIS A 425 8.42 -15.35 29.56
C HIS A 425 8.65 -13.88 29.96
N ASN A 426 7.96 -12.94 29.32
CA ASN A 426 8.06 -11.52 29.64
C ASN A 426 7.61 -11.23 31.07
N ALA A 427 6.49 -11.81 31.51
CA ALA A 427 5.99 -11.64 32.88
C ALA A 427 6.99 -12.14 33.94
N VAL A 428 7.69 -13.25 33.66
CA VAL A 428 8.76 -13.77 34.54
C VAL A 428 9.95 -12.82 34.58
N VAL A 429 10.40 -12.30 33.44
CA VAL A 429 11.54 -11.36 33.35
C VAL A 429 11.23 -10.04 34.05
N GLU A 430 10.01 -9.53 33.90
CA GLU A 430 9.52 -8.30 34.55
C GLU A 430 9.16 -8.49 36.03
N SER A 431 9.35 -9.69 36.60
CA SER A 431 8.99 -10.03 37.98
C SER A 431 7.49 -9.93 38.31
N ARG A 432 6.62 -9.97 37.28
CA ARG A 432 5.15 -10.05 37.40
C ARG A 432 4.70 -11.50 37.63
N PHE A 433 5.13 -12.08 38.74
CA PHE A 433 4.94 -13.51 39.01
C PHE A 433 3.48 -13.97 39.16
N ASN A 434 2.57 -13.08 39.58
CA ASN A 434 1.15 -13.40 39.62
C ASN A 434 0.56 -13.55 38.21
N ASP A 435 1.01 -12.73 37.24
CA ASP A 435 0.61 -12.85 35.84
C ASP A 435 1.23 -14.09 35.21
N ALA A 436 2.52 -14.33 35.47
CA ALA A 436 3.21 -15.53 35.01
C ALA A 436 2.50 -16.81 35.48
N ALA A 437 2.09 -16.87 36.75
CA ALA A 437 1.33 -18.00 37.30
C ALA A 437 0.02 -18.25 36.54
N TYR A 438 -0.76 -17.19 36.34
CA TYR A 438 -2.01 -17.25 35.61
C TYR A 438 -1.80 -17.68 34.14
N TYR A 439 -0.78 -17.15 33.49
CA TYR A 439 -0.47 -17.51 32.10
C TYR A 439 0.03 -18.95 31.97
N TYR A 440 0.83 -19.46 32.91
CA TYR A 440 1.19 -20.89 32.94
C TYR A 440 -0.02 -21.79 33.18
N TRP A 441 -0.97 -21.37 34.02
CA TRP A 441 -2.23 -22.07 34.18
C TRP A 441 -3.02 -22.10 32.86
N MET A 442 -3.12 -20.98 32.15
CA MET A 442 -3.78 -20.95 30.83
C MET A 442 -3.05 -21.81 29.79
N LEU A 443 -1.72 -21.79 29.73
CA LEU A 443 -0.94 -22.68 28.85
C LEU A 443 -1.22 -24.14 29.14
N SER A 444 -1.36 -24.52 30.42
CA SER A 444 -1.72 -25.88 30.77
C SER A 444 -3.11 -26.25 30.24
N MET A 445 -4.11 -25.38 30.39
CA MET A 445 -5.46 -25.63 29.88
C MET A 445 -5.47 -25.78 28.35
N GLU A 446 -4.71 -24.95 27.62
CA GLU A 446 -4.54 -25.10 26.17
C GLU A 446 -3.85 -26.43 25.80
N CYS A 447 -2.85 -26.89 26.57
CA CYS A 447 -2.25 -28.21 26.35
C CYS A 447 -3.28 -29.33 26.53
N LEU A 448 -4.23 -29.17 27.46
CA LEU A 448 -5.31 -30.12 27.70
C LEU A 448 -6.31 -30.14 26.54
N ASP A 449 -6.68 -28.97 26.02
CA ASP A 449 -7.57 -28.83 24.86
C ASP A 449 -6.92 -29.44 23.60
N ILE A 450 -5.64 -29.18 23.35
CA ILE A 450 -4.87 -29.79 22.24
C ILE A 450 -4.78 -31.31 22.40
N ALA A 451 -4.60 -31.80 23.63
CA ALA A 451 -4.56 -33.24 23.92
C ALA A 451 -5.93 -33.91 23.71
N GLN A 452 -7.03 -33.17 23.83
CA GLN A 452 -8.37 -33.65 23.53
C GLN A 452 -8.63 -33.74 22.02
N GLU A 453 -8.10 -32.79 21.23
CA GLU A 453 -8.26 -32.75 19.77
C GLU A 453 -7.34 -33.73 19.03
N ASN A 454 -6.12 -33.98 19.54
CA ASN A 454 -5.09 -34.77 18.87
C ASN A 454 -4.58 -35.95 19.72
N GLU A 455 -5.15 -37.15 19.50
CA GLU A 455 -4.74 -38.38 20.20
C GLU A 455 -3.25 -38.75 20.00
N GLY A 456 -2.66 -38.39 18.84
CA GLY A 456 -1.26 -38.71 18.52
C GLY A 456 -0.21 -37.95 19.34
N GLN A 457 -0.55 -36.80 19.94
CA GLN A 457 0.35 -35.98 20.76
C GLN A 457 -0.05 -35.95 22.24
N GLN A 458 -1.06 -36.74 22.62
CA GLN A 458 -1.69 -36.74 23.92
C GLN A 458 -0.70 -36.91 25.08
N THR A 459 0.24 -37.86 24.98
CA THR A 459 1.19 -38.16 26.05
C THR A 459 2.18 -37.01 26.30
N GLU A 460 2.65 -36.35 25.24
CA GLU A 460 3.57 -35.21 25.33
C GLU A 460 2.86 -33.99 25.91
N MET A 461 1.64 -33.72 25.44
CA MET A 461 0.84 -32.59 25.93
C MET A 461 0.40 -32.77 27.39
N LEU A 462 0.13 -34.00 27.83
CA LEU A 462 -0.13 -34.30 29.24
C LEU A 462 1.09 -34.09 30.14
N GLN A 463 2.31 -34.41 29.68
CA GLN A 463 3.53 -34.08 30.42
C GLN A 463 3.71 -32.57 30.55
N LYS A 464 3.49 -31.82 29.45
CA LYS A 464 3.52 -30.35 29.45
C LYS A 464 2.44 -29.76 30.36
N PHE A 465 1.23 -30.32 30.37
CA PHE A 465 0.16 -29.93 31.29
C PHE A 465 0.62 -30.00 32.76
N HIS A 466 1.15 -31.15 33.20
CA HIS A 466 1.63 -31.30 34.57
C HIS A 466 2.79 -30.38 34.90
N HIS A 467 3.70 -30.17 33.95
CA HIS A 467 4.82 -29.25 34.11
C HIS A 467 4.36 -27.79 34.26
N PHE A 468 3.44 -27.32 33.40
CA PHE A 468 2.91 -25.96 33.46
C PHE A 468 2.01 -25.74 34.68
N GLN A 469 1.23 -26.72 35.11
CA GLN A 469 0.49 -26.65 36.38
C GLN A 469 1.44 -26.49 37.57
N HIS A 470 2.53 -27.25 37.61
CA HIS A 470 3.54 -27.11 38.66
C HIS A 470 4.21 -25.73 38.64
N LEU A 471 4.57 -25.23 37.46
CA LEU A 471 5.13 -23.88 37.32
C LEU A 471 4.13 -22.80 37.73
N ALA A 472 2.86 -22.93 37.37
CA ALA A 472 1.79 -22.01 37.78
C ALA A 472 1.69 -21.90 39.30
N GLU A 473 1.67 -23.05 40.00
CA GLU A 473 1.69 -23.09 41.46
C GLU A 473 2.94 -22.43 42.03
N VAL A 474 4.12 -22.78 41.52
CA VAL A 474 5.40 -22.26 42.03
C VAL A 474 5.53 -20.74 41.83
N TYR A 475 5.15 -20.19 40.68
CA TYR A 475 5.17 -18.74 40.45
C TYR A 475 4.10 -18.01 41.27
N HIS A 476 2.91 -18.61 41.46
CA HIS A 476 1.87 -18.04 42.31
C HIS A 476 2.36 -17.88 43.75
N VAL A 477 3.01 -18.90 44.29
CA VAL A 477 3.55 -18.87 45.65
C VAL A 477 4.70 -17.86 45.75
N TYR A 478 5.59 -17.84 44.75
CA TYR A 478 6.76 -16.98 44.76
C TYR A 478 6.41 -15.49 44.68
N HIS A 479 5.28 -15.14 44.06
CA HIS A 479 4.75 -13.77 44.07
C HIS A 479 4.67 -13.18 45.49
N PHE A 480 4.16 -13.96 46.46
CA PHE A 480 4.03 -13.51 47.85
C PHE A 480 5.41 -13.29 48.53
N ILE A 481 6.39 -14.15 48.22
CA ILE A 481 7.76 -13.99 48.73
C ILE A 481 8.43 -12.77 48.12
N GLN A 482 8.30 -12.58 46.81
CA GLN A 482 8.87 -11.43 46.12
C GLN A 482 8.34 -10.14 46.72
N ARG A 483 7.00 -10.01 46.85
CA ARG A 483 6.36 -8.85 47.51
C ARG A 483 6.85 -8.65 48.93
N TYR A 484 6.95 -9.70 49.75
CA TYR A 484 7.50 -9.59 51.10
C TYR A 484 8.96 -9.07 51.14
N THR A 485 9.77 -9.39 50.14
CA THR A 485 11.18 -8.95 50.10
C THR A 485 11.39 -7.56 49.49
N GLU A 486 10.45 -7.08 48.68
CA GLU A 486 10.54 -5.78 47.99
C GLU A 486 9.71 -4.70 48.67
N GLU A 487 8.53 -5.04 49.18
CA GLU A 487 7.64 -4.11 49.88
C GLU A 487 8.08 -3.95 51.34
N PRO A 488 8.06 -2.72 51.89
CA PRO A 488 8.47 -2.46 53.28
C PRO A 488 7.48 -3.01 54.32
N PHE A 489 6.25 -3.28 53.93
CA PHE A 489 5.18 -3.82 54.78
C PHE A 489 4.53 -5.02 54.10
N SER A 490 4.19 -6.04 54.88
CA SER A 490 3.47 -7.21 54.38
C SER A 490 2.09 -7.30 55.02
N PHE A 491 1.10 -7.59 54.20
CA PHE A 491 -0.28 -7.84 54.65
C PHE A 491 -0.52 -9.32 54.98
N HIS A 492 0.47 -10.20 54.74
CA HIS A 492 0.34 -11.64 54.98
C HIS A 492 0.74 -12.01 56.41
N LEU A 493 0.03 -12.98 56.97
CA LEU A 493 0.37 -13.54 58.27
C LEU A 493 1.77 -14.19 58.22
N PRO A 494 2.58 -14.08 59.29
CA PRO A 494 3.89 -14.71 59.37
C PRO A 494 3.86 -16.23 59.12
N GLU A 495 2.79 -16.91 59.55
CA GLU A 495 2.53 -18.34 59.36
C GLU A 495 2.36 -18.69 57.88
N THR A 496 1.58 -17.89 57.14
CA THR A 496 1.39 -18.05 55.70
C THR A 496 2.72 -17.93 54.96
N LEU A 497 3.50 -16.88 55.22
CA LEU A 497 4.81 -16.70 54.59
C LEU A 497 5.81 -17.82 54.95
N PHE A 498 5.72 -18.36 56.17
CA PHE A 498 6.51 -19.51 56.60
C PHE A 498 6.14 -20.78 55.81
N ASN A 499 4.85 -21.08 55.68
CA ASN A 499 4.37 -22.25 54.94
C ASN A 499 4.64 -22.15 53.43
N ILE A 500 4.40 -20.98 52.83
CA ILE A 500 4.77 -20.63 51.44
C ILE A 500 6.26 -20.88 51.20
N SER A 501 7.13 -20.40 52.10
CA SER A 501 8.58 -20.54 51.96
C SER A 501 9.03 -22.00 52.06
N ARG A 502 8.37 -22.82 52.88
CA ARG A 502 8.62 -24.26 53.01
C ARG A 502 8.19 -25.01 51.75
N PHE A 503 6.97 -24.75 51.28
CA PHE A 503 6.44 -25.34 50.05
C PHE A 503 7.38 -25.07 48.87
N LEU A 504 7.79 -23.81 48.69
CA LEU A 504 8.72 -23.44 47.63
C LEU A 504 10.08 -24.10 47.78
N LEU A 505 10.66 -24.13 48.99
CA LEU A 505 11.97 -24.73 49.17
C LEU A 505 11.97 -26.22 48.84
N HIS A 506 10.88 -26.94 49.16
CA HIS A 506 10.68 -28.34 48.75
C HIS A 506 10.53 -28.49 47.24
N SER A 507 9.78 -27.61 46.57
CA SER A 507 9.60 -27.64 45.11
C SER A 507 10.91 -27.29 44.36
N LEU A 508 11.72 -26.39 44.91
CA LEU A 508 13.00 -25.93 44.33
C LEU A 508 14.19 -26.88 44.56
N THR A 509 13.96 -28.05 45.16
CA THR A 509 15.01 -29.06 45.39
C THR A 509 15.47 -29.73 44.10
N LYS A 510 14.54 -29.96 43.15
CA LYS A 510 14.82 -30.64 41.88
C LYS A 510 15.30 -29.66 40.80
N GLU A 511 14.51 -28.61 40.56
CA GLU A 511 14.77 -27.62 39.51
C GLU A 511 14.44 -26.21 40.02
N THR A 512 15.17 -25.20 39.54
CA THR A 512 14.86 -23.79 39.81
C THR A 512 14.31 -23.13 38.56
N PRO A 513 13.02 -22.78 38.53
CA PRO A 513 12.43 -22.02 37.44
C PRO A 513 13.10 -20.64 37.28
N LEU A 514 13.04 -20.10 36.07
CA LEU A 514 13.57 -18.79 35.73
C LEU A 514 12.96 -17.69 36.62
N GLY A 515 13.74 -16.68 37.01
CA GLY A 515 13.25 -15.54 37.81
C GLY A 515 13.01 -15.82 39.30
N ILE A 516 12.99 -17.08 39.75
CA ILE A 516 12.80 -17.43 41.17
C ILE A 516 14.12 -17.41 41.93
N SER A 517 14.21 -16.54 42.94
CA SER A 517 15.39 -16.43 43.80
C SER A 517 15.29 -17.37 45.01
N LYS A 518 16.14 -18.40 45.02
CA LYS A 518 16.37 -19.26 46.21
C LYS A 518 16.78 -18.44 47.44
N VAL A 519 17.51 -17.34 47.25
CA VAL A 519 17.97 -16.46 48.34
C VAL A 519 16.79 -15.74 48.98
N ASN A 520 15.85 -15.20 48.19
CA ASN A 520 14.66 -14.52 48.72
C ASN A 520 13.79 -15.49 49.52
N THR A 521 13.57 -16.70 49.00
CA THR A 521 12.81 -17.77 49.69
C THR A 521 13.46 -18.18 51.01
N LEU A 522 14.79 -18.40 51.03
CA LEU A 522 15.51 -18.75 52.25
C LEU A 522 15.57 -17.59 53.26
N LEU A 523 15.66 -16.35 52.79
CA LEU A 523 15.64 -15.15 53.65
C LEU A 523 14.28 -14.98 54.33
N ALA A 524 13.18 -15.13 53.56
CA ALA A 524 11.83 -15.11 54.10
C ALA A 524 11.66 -16.24 55.13
N LEU A 525 12.05 -17.47 54.79
CA LEU A 525 12.00 -18.60 55.71
C LEU A 525 12.80 -18.34 57.00
N ALA A 526 14.03 -17.83 56.90
CA ALA A 526 14.89 -17.61 58.06
C ALA A 526 14.33 -16.55 59.01
N LYS A 527 13.75 -15.47 58.47
CA LYS A 527 13.11 -14.40 59.25
C LYS A 527 11.83 -14.90 59.93
N GLN A 528 10.92 -15.54 59.18
CA GLN A 528 9.66 -16.03 59.74
C GLN A 528 9.85 -17.19 60.72
N SER A 529 10.77 -18.11 60.42
CA SER A 529 11.11 -19.21 61.35
C SER A 529 11.62 -18.67 62.69
N LYS A 530 12.41 -17.58 62.68
CA LYS A 530 12.88 -16.93 63.92
C LYS A 530 11.73 -16.25 64.67
N ALA A 531 10.76 -15.65 63.97
CA ALA A 531 9.61 -14.99 64.58
C ALA A 531 8.64 -15.98 65.23
N LEU A 532 8.39 -17.12 64.57
CA LEU A 532 7.47 -18.17 65.02
C LEU A 532 8.09 -19.20 65.99
N GLY A 533 9.38 -19.05 66.33
CA GLY A 533 10.05 -19.96 67.28
C GLY A 533 10.61 -21.25 66.70
N ALA A 534 10.63 -21.43 65.36
CA ALA A 534 11.33 -22.51 64.67
C ALA A 534 12.84 -22.20 64.55
N TYR A 535 13.55 -22.21 65.67
CA TYR A 535 14.95 -21.75 65.73
C TYR A 535 15.96 -22.71 65.10
N LYS A 536 15.71 -24.02 65.09
CA LYS A 536 16.60 -25.00 64.44
C LYS A 536 16.47 -24.87 62.92
N LEU A 537 15.25 -24.71 62.41
CA LEU A 537 15.02 -24.42 60.99
C LEU A 537 15.64 -23.08 60.55
N ALA A 538 15.48 -22.03 61.36
CA ALA A 538 16.07 -20.73 61.08
C ALA A 538 17.61 -20.80 60.93
N ARG A 539 18.30 -21.54 61.81
CA ARG A 539 19.75 -21.77 61.69
C ARG A 539 20.11 -22.46 60.38
N HIS A 540 19.44 -23.55 60.07
CA HIS A 540 19.66 -24.28 58.83
C HIS A 540 19.43 -23.40 57.59
N ALA A 541 18.42 -22.52 57.61
CA ALA A 541 18.19 -21.56 56.53
C ALA A 541 19.32 -20.52 56.42
N TYR A 542 19.81 -19.96 57.54
CA TYR A 542 20.96 -19.04 57.55
C TYR A 542 22.26 -19.71 57.09
N ASP A 543 22.50 -20.96 57.48
CA ASP A 543 23.68 -21.72 57.05
C ASP A 543 23.62 -21.99 55.53
N LYS A 544 22.44 -22.33 54.99
CA LYS A 544 22.25 -22.46 53.54
C LYS A 544 22.42 -21.14 52.79
N LEU A 545 22.02 -20.01 53.38
CA LEU A 545 22.20 -18.69 52.78
C LEU A 545 23.69 -18.32 52.60
N GLN A 546 24.57 -18.77 53.49
CA GLN A 546 26.02 -18.53 53.37
C GLN A 546 26.64 -19.22 52.14
N GLY A 547 26.03 -20.31 51.66
CA GLY A 547 26.47 -21.01 50.45
C GLY A 547 25.96 -20.39 49.14
N LEU A 548 25.20 -19.30 49.19
CA LEU A 548 24.60 -18.65 48.03
C LEU A 548 25.09 -17.20 47.88
N GLN A 549 24.97 -16.65 46.67
CA GLN A 549 25.28 -15.25 46.41
C GLN A 549 24.16 -14.34 46.94
N ILE A 550 24.40 -13.71 48.09
CA ILE A 550 23.44 -12.81 48.73
C ILE A 550 23.57 -11.40 48.12
N PRO A 551 22.47 -10.74 47.71
CA PRO A 551 22.50 -9.34 47.29
C PRO A 551 22.95 -8.39 48.42
N ASP A 552 23.74 -7.36 48.10
CA ASP A 552 24.31 -6.39 49.06
C ASP A 552 23.26 -5.80 50.02
N ARG A 553 22.04 -5.56 49.52
CA ARG A 553 20.91 -5.04 50.31
C ARG A 553 20.56 -5.91 51.52
N PHE A 554 20.76 -7.23 51.42
CA PHE A 554 20.39 -8.19 52.45
C PHE A 554 21.56 -8.70 53.27
N GLN A 555 22.80 -8.48 52.83
CA GLN A 555 23.99 -9.04 53.45
C GLN A 555 24.07 -8.72 54.96
N LYS A 556 23.96 -7.44 55.34
CA LYS A 556 23.96 -7.03 56.76
C LYS A 556 22.83 -7.68 57.57
N SER A 557 21.63 -7.79 56.99
CA SER A 557 20.48 -8.41 57.67
C SER A 557 20.69 -9.90 57.87
N VAL A 558 21.31 -10.59 56.91
CA VAL A 558 21.60 -12.03 56.98
C VAL A 558 22.70 -12.30 58.00
N GLU A 559 23.78 -11.51 58.00
CA GLU A 559 24.87 -11.61 58.97
C GLU A 559 24.37 -11.40 60.41
N LEU A 560 23.57 -10.34 60.65
CA LEU A 560 22.94 -10.09 61.95
C LEU A 560 21.96 -11.22 62.32
N GLY A 561 21.19 -11.74 61.36
CA GLY A 561 20.30 -12.88 61.55
C GLY A 561 21.04 -14.14 62.00
N SER A 562 22.14 -14.46 61.32
CA SER A 562 23.01 -15.62 61.60
C SER A 562 23.68 -15.51 62.97
N LEU A 563 24.08 -14.31 63.41
CA LEU A 563 24.62 -14.10 64.76
C LEU A 563 23.54 -14.21 65.84
N THR A 564 22.39 -13.56 65.64
CA THR A 564 21.31 -13.52 66.64
C THR A 564 20.59 -14.84 66.82
N ILE A 565 20.57 -15.73 65.82
CA ILE A 565 19.94 -17.05 65.97
C ILE A 565 20.78 -17.99 66.86
N ARG A 566 22.09 -17.76 66.98
CA ARG A 566 22.98 -18.55 67.84
C ARG A 566 22.64 -18.40 69.32
N SER A 567 22.02 -17.29 69.73
CA SER A 567 21.61 -17.05 71.12
C SER A 567 20.25 -17.67 71.48
N LYS A 568 19.55 -18.30 70.53
CA LYS A 568 18.24 -18.95 70.75
C LYS A 568 18.41 -20.43 71.11
N PRO A 569 17.38 -21.16 71.59
CA PRO A 569 17.50 -22.60 71.84
C PRO A 569 17.57 -23.42 70.54
N PHE A 570 18.06 -24.66 70.60
CA PHE A 570 18.19 -25.58 69.46
C PHE A 570 17.00 -26.55 69.37
N HIS A 571 15.78 -26.01 69.41
CA HIS A 571 14.55 -26.75 69.13
C HIS A 571 13.64 -25.88 68.26
N ASP A 572 12.72 -26.51 67.55
CA ASP A 572 11.63 -25.83 66.84
C ASP A 572 10.37 -25.85 67.72
N SER A 573 9.40 -24.99 67.44
CA SER A 573 8.07 -25.06 68.08
C SER A 573 7.32 -26.30 67.59
N GLU A 574 6.68 -27.04 68.50
CA GLU A 574 5.91 -28.26 68.19
C GLU A 574 4.63 -27.94 67.40
N GLU A 575 4.08 -26.73 67.56
CA GLU A 575 2.85 -26.26 66.88
C GLU A 575 3.03 -26.11 65.36
N LEU A 576 4.27 -25.92 64.88
CA LEU A 576 4.55 -25.69 63.46
C LEU A 576 4.75 -26.98 62.66
N VAL A 577 4.78 -28.13 63.34
CA VAL A 577 5.13 -29.41 62.75
C VAL A 577 3.94 -29.95 61.95
N PRO A 578 4.08 -30.15 60.61
CA PRO A 578 2.97 -30.64 59.79
C PRO A 578 2.60 -32.08 60.13
N LEU A 579 1.32 -32.30 60.40
CA LEU A 579 0.74 -33.62 60.58
C LEU A 579 0.36 -34.23 59.23
N CYS A 580 0.68 -35.51 59.01
CA CYS A 580 0.09 -36.23 57.88
C CYS A 580 -1.26 -36.81 58.29
N TYR A 581 -2.35 -36.32 57.68
CA TYR A 581 -3.70 -36.79 57.98
C TYR A 581 -3.98 -38.24 57.54
N ARG A 582 -3.11 -38.87 56.74
CA ARG A 582 -3.22 -40.30 56.38
C ARG A 582 -2.66 -41.23 57.46
N CYS A 583 -1.46 -40.96 57.97
CA CYS A 583 -0.76 -41.87 58.90
C CYS A 583 -0.49 -41.27 60.28
N SER A 584 -1.07 -40.10 60.57
CA SER A 584 -0.91 -39.34 61.82
C SER A 584 0.55 -39.11 62.24
N THR A 585 1.48 -39.21 61.29
CA THR A 585 2.91 -39.03 61.55
C THR A 585 3.27 -37.55 61.49
N ASN A 586 3.99 -37.07 62.49
CA ASN A 586 4.58 -35.72 62.50
C ASN A 586 5.75 -35.66 61.52
N ASN A 587 5.67 -34.78 60.52
CA ASN A 587 6.70 -34.67 59.49
C ASN A 587 7.69 -33.55 59.82
N PRO A 588 8.99 -33.73 59.51
CA PRO A 588 9.97 -32.66 59.72
C PRO A 588 9.60 -31.43 58.89
N LEU A 589 9.93 -30.24 59.41
CA LEU A 589 9.62 -28.97 58.75
C LEU A 589 10.22 -28.86 57.33
N LEU A 590 11.39 -29.47 57.13
CA LEU A 590 12.03 -29.68 55.83
C LEU A 590 12.38 -31.15 55.60
N ASN A 591 12.11 -31.66 54.40
CA ASN A 591 12.41 -33.02 53.96
C ASN A 591 13.13 -33.02 52.59
N ASN A 592 14.00 -34.00 52.35
CA ASN A 592 14.67 -34.22 51.06
C ASN A 592 13.75 -34.86 50.01
N LEU A 593 12.63 -35.46 50.42
CA LEU A 593 11.66 -36.10 49.52
C LEU A 593 10.67 -35.10 48.87
N GLY A 594 10.69 -33.84 49.28
CA GLY A 594 9.78 -32.78 48.80
C GLY A 594 8.49 -32.69 49.61
N ASN A 595 7.41 -32.24 48.96
CA ASN A 595 6.08 -32.02 49.55
C ASN A 595 5.29 -33.32 49.74
N VAL A 596 5.92 -34.34 50.32
CA VAL A 596 5.33 -35.65 50.60
C VAL A 596 5.61 -36.08 52.03
N CYS A 597 4.73 -36.91 52.60
CA CYS A 597 4.97 -37.49 53.91
C CYS A 597 6.21 -38.40 53.90
N ILE A 598 7.05 -38.30 54.95
CA ILE A 598 8.25 -39.12 55.08
C ILE A 598 7.95 -40.61 55.32
N ASN A 599 6.78 -40.91 55.90
CA ASN A 599 6.37 -42.27 56.26
C ASN A 599 5.54 -42.93 55.14
N CYS A 600 4.38 -42.35 54.78
CA CYS A 600 3.47 -42.96 53.79
C CYS A 600 3.65 -42.44 52.35
N ARG A 601 4.53 -41.45 52.13
CA ARG A 601 4.79 -40.81 50.82
C ARG A 601 3.57 -40.18 50.14
N GLN A 602 2.46 -39.98 50.88
CA GLN A 602 1.30 -39.23 50.40
C GLN A 602 1.71 -37.80 50.06
N PRO A 603 1.38 -37.30 48.85
CA PRO A 603 1.50 -35.88 48.52
C PRO A 603 0.62 -35.05 49.45
N PHE A 604 1.20 -33.98 50.02
CA PHE A 604 0.41 -33.05 50.80
C PHE A 604 -0.47 -32.20 49.90
N VAL A 605 -1.74 -32.07 50.28
CA VAL A 605 -2.68 -31.15 49.64
C VAL A 605 -2.63 -29.86 50.44
N PHE A 606 -2.31 -28.74 49.78
CA PHE A 606 -2.17 -27.44 50.43
C PHE A 606 -3.38 -26.56 50.18
N SER A 607 -3.70 -25.70 51.15
CA SER A 607 -4.60 -24.56 50.92
C SER A 607 -3.89 -23.55 50.02
N ALA A 608 -4.50 -23.14 48.91
CA ALA A 608 -3.90 -22.16 48.00
C ALA A 608 -3.84 -20.72 48.57
N SER A 609 -4.43 -20.46 49.74
CA SER A 609 -4.29 -19.20 50.50
C SER A 609 -3.12 -19.24 51.50
N SER A 610 -3.20 -20.15 52.48
CA SER A 610 -2.30 -20.23 53.64
C SER A 610 -1.11 -21.17 53.43
N TYR A 611 -1.16 -22.04 52.41
CA TYR A 611 -0.24 -23.15 52.17
C TYR A 611 -0.09 -24.09 53.37
N GLU A 612 -1.13 -24.18 54.20
CA GLU A 612 -1.25 -25.20 55.23
C GLU A 612 -1.67 -26.54 54.63
N VAL A 613 -1.26 -27.63 55.27
CA VAL A 613 -1.65 -28.98 54.85
C VAL A 613 -3.12 -29.17 55.21
N LEU A 614 -3.96 -29.36 54.20
CA LEU A 614 -5.37 -29.66 54.37
C LEU A 614 -5.57 -31.09 54.87
N HIS A 615 -6.63 -31.30 55.63
CA HIS A 615 -7.07 -32.62 56.13
C HIS A 615 -7.75 -33.45 55.05
N LEU A 616 -7.14 -33.50 53.87
CA LEU A 616 -7.61 -34.21 52.69
C LEU A 616 -6.71 -35.41 52.37
N VAL A 617 -7.32 -36.55 52.11
CA VAL A 617 -6.64 -37.75 51.61
C VAL A 617 -7.18 -38.11 50.24
N GLU A 618 -6.30 -38.21 49.26
CA GLU A 618 -6.64 -38.68 47.91
C GLU A 618 -6.91 -40.19 47.94
N PHE A 619 -7.97 -40.61 47.26
CA PHE A 619 -8.31 -42.01 47.10
C PHE A 619 -8.65 -42.35 45.65
N TYR A 620 -8.47 -43.63 45.32
CA TYR A 620 -8.61 -44.18 43.98
C TYR A 620 -9.75 -45.18 43.95
N LEU A 621 -10.47 -45.25 42.83
CA LEU A 621 -11.55 -46.19 42.63
C LEU A 621 -11.00 -47.59 42.32
N GLU A 622 -11.69 -48.62 42.80
CA GLU A 622 -11.40 -50.02 42.46
C GLU A 622 -11.68 -50.31 40.97
N ASP A 623 -10.88 -51.20 40.37
CA ASP A 623 -11.00 -51.57 38.97
C ASP A 623 -12.42 -52.11 38.65
N GLY A 624 -13.12 -51.41 37.74
CA GLY A 624 -14.47 -51.75 37.31
C GLY A 624 -15.59 -50.86 37.86
N ILE A 625 -15.27 -49.76 38.56
CA ILE A 625 -16.22 -48.68 38.91
C ILE A 625 -16.00 -47.50 37.93
N THR A 626 -17.06 -47.01 37.27
CA THR A 626 -16.94 -45.79 36.44
C THR A 626 -17.03 -44.53 37.30
N ASP A 627 -16.49 -43.41 36.82
CA ASP A 627 -16.54 -42.13 37.53
C ASP A 627 -18.00 -41.69 37.82
N GLU A 628 -18.94 -41.97 36.89
CA GLU A 628 -20.37 -41.71 37.09
C GLU A 628 -21.01 -42.65 38.12
N GLU A 629 -20.63 -43.94 38.11
CA GLU A 629 -21.08 -44.91 39.12
C GLU A 629 -20.59 -44.51 40.52
N ALA A 630 -19.34 -44.07 40.64
CA ALA A 630 -18.76 -43.61 41.90
C ALA A 630 -19.47 -42.38 42.46
N VAL A 631 -19.79 -41.39 41.62
CA VAL A 631 -20.55 -40.20 42.05
C VAL A 631 -21.96 -40.60 42.50
N ALA A 632 -22.65 -41.45 41.75
CA ALA A 632 -23.98 -41.93 42.12
C ALA A 632 -23.96 -42.69 43.46
N LEU A 633 -22.89 -43.44 43.76
CA LEU A 633 -22.73 -44.15 45.03
C LEU A 633 -22.45 -43.23 46.23
N ILE A 634 -21.81 -42.08 46.02
CA ILE A 634 -21.53 -41.06 47.05
C ILE A 634 -22.76 -40.17 47.31
N ASP A 635 -23.56 -39.93 46.28
CA ASP A 635 -24.79 -39.13 46.38
C ASP A 635 -25.95 -39.89 47.07
N LEU A 636 -25.82 -41.21 47.26
CA LEU A 636 -26.75 -42.01 48.08
C LEU A 636 -26.53 -41.68 49.57
N GLU A 637 -27.56 -41.19 50.26
CA GLU A 637 -27.46 -40.82 51.69
C GLU A 637 -26.92 -41.96 52.56
N ALA A 638 -25.82 -41.70 53.27
CA ALA A 638 -25.27 -42.60 54.27
C ALA A 638 -26.29 -42.83 55.42
N PRO A 639 -26.56 -44.09 55.83
CA PRO A 639 -27.46 -44.37 56.94
C PRO A 639 -26.87 -43.80 58.25
N ARG A 640 -27.62 -42.91 58.91
CA ARG A 640 -27.27 -42.41 60.24
C ARG A 640 -27.27 -43.57 61.24
N VAL A 641 -26.10 -43.98 61.73
CA VAL A 641 -26.02 -44.79 62.96
C VAL A 641 -26.35 -43.85 64.11
N ASN A 642 -27.52 -44.03 64.74
CA ASN A 642 -27.90 -43.33 65.95
C ASN A 642 -26.82 -43.58 67.03
N LYS A 643 -26.12 -42.53 67.46
CA LYS A 643 -25.36 -42.54 68.72
C LYS A 643 -26.31 -43.03 69.83
N ARG A 644 -26.05 -44.21 70.38
CA ARG A 644 -26.70 -44.68 71.61
C ARG A 644 -26.37 -43.67 72.70
N GLU A 645 -27.40 -43.16 73.37
CA GLU A 645 -27.26 -42.37 74.59
C GLU A 645 -26.36 -43.12 75.59
N ASN A 646 -25.27 -42.47 76.00
CA ASN A 646 -24.48 -42.92 77.15
C ASN A 646 -25.42 -42.91 78.37
N LYS A 647 -25.77 -44.10 78.87
CA LYS A 647 -26.54 -44.27 80.10
C LYS A 647 -25.69 -43.87 81.30
N TRP A 648 -25.85 -42.63 81.75
CA TRP A 648 -25.45 -42.21 83.09
C TRP A 648 -26.50 -42.74 84.09
N GLN A 649 -26.09 -43.50 85.10
CA GLN A 649 -26.95 -43.85 86.23
C GLN A 649 -26.48 -43.11 87.49
N GLU A 650 -27.22 -42.07 87.87
CA GLU A 650 -27.13 -41.46 89.20
C GLU A 650 -27.94 -42.30 90.20
N MET A 651 -27.31 -42.67 91.32
CA MET A 651 -28.03 -43.16 92.50
C MET A 651 -27.98 -42.10 93.60
N LEU A 652 -29.15 -41.61 93.98
CA LEU A 652 -29.34 -40.72 95.12
C LEU A 652 -29.72 -41.55 96.34
N SER A 653 -28.89 -41.53 97.38
CA SER A 653 -29.28 -41.89 98.74
C SER A 653 -29.00 -40.72 99.68
N ASP A 654 -29.79 -40.60 100.75
CA ASP A 654 -30.15 -39.33 101.39
C ASP A 654 -28.99 -38.46 101.92
N HIS A 655 -27.75 -38.96 102.02
CA HIS A 655 -26.59 -38.14 102.42
C HIS A 655 -25.25 -38.39 101.68
N THR A 656 -25.23 -39.02 100.51
CA THR A 656 -24.00 -39.07 99.67
C THR A 656 -24.32 -39.26 98.18
N GLN A 657 -23.72 -38.42 97.33
CA GLN A 657 -23.66 -38.60 95.87
C GLN A 657 -22.35 -39.32 95.51
N SER A 658 -22.42 -40.43 94.78
CA SER A 658 -21.25 -41.14 94.25
C SER A 658 -21.45 -41.52 92.79
N LEU A 659 -20.53 -41.06 91.93
CA LEU A 659 -20.40 -41.48 90.53
C LEU A 659 -19.54 -42.74 90.48
N ARG A 660 -20.08 -43.84 89.91
CA ARG A 660 -19.31 -45.03 89.54
C ARG A 660 -19.10 -45.04 88.03
N LEU A 661 -17.84 -45.03 87.61
CA LEU A 661 -17.41 -45.47 86.29
C LEU A 661 -17.13 -46.97 86.42
N ASP A 662 -17.92 -47.80 85.74
CA ASP A 662 -17.68 -49.24 85.68
C ASP A 662 -16.60 -49.47 84.61
N ASP A 663 -15.37 -49.74 85.07
CA ASP A 663 -14.21 -50.05 84.25
C ASP A 663 -13.97 -51.56 84.32
N SER A 664 -14.66 -52.30 83.44
CA SER A 664 -14.33 -53.70 83.12
C SER A 664 -15.08 -54.20 81.89
N THR A 665 -14.39 -54.24 80.76
CA THR A 665 -14.16 -55.41 79.88
C THR A 665 -13.97 -54.98 78.41
N ASP A 666 -12.77 -55.25 77.88
CA ASP A 666 -12.40 -55.44 76.48
C ASP A 666 -13.28 -54.74 75.43
N ILE A 667 -13.01 -53.45 75.18
CA ILE A 667 -13.49 -52.77 73.98
C ILE A 667 -12.39 -52.87 72.92
N MET A 668 -12.49 -53.91 72.09
CA MET A 668 -12.05 -53.80 70.71
C MET A 668 -12.87 -52.65 70.09
N THR A 669 -12.18 -51.65 69.54
CA THR A 669 -12.76 -50.44 68.94
C THR A 669 -13.62 -50.79 67.72
N GLU A 670 -14.94 -50.95 67.91
CA GLU A 670 -15.96 -51.09 66.85
C GLU A 670 -16.49 -49.73 66.32
N ASP A 671 -15.74 -48.64 66.52
CA ASP A 671 -16.13 -47.26 66.11
C ASP A 671 -15.30 -46.68 64.94
N ASP A 672 -14.44 -47.47 64.29
CA ASP A 672 -13.64 -46.98 63.16
C ASP A 672 -14.43 -46.99 61.84
N ASP A 673 -14.65 -45.81 61.25
CA ASP A 673 -15.21 -45.65 59.91
C ASP A 673 -14.46 -46.53 58.86
N PRO A 674 -15.16 -47.26 57.96
CA PRO A 674 -14.56 -48.22 57.02
C PRO A 674 -13.42 -47.67 56.14
N PHE A 675 -13.40 -46.36 55.89
CA PHE A 675 -12.30 -45.71 55.18
C PHE A 675 -11.10 -45.45 56.09
N THR A 676 -11.34 -44.98 57.32
CA THR A 676 -10.30 -44.72 58.32
C THR A 676 -9.58 -46.02 58.70
N ALA A 677 -10.31 -47.14 58.79
CA ALA A 677 -9.72 -48.47 58.99
C ALA A 677 -8.76 -48.89 57.85
N LYS A 678 -8.97 -48.42 56.61
CA LYS A 678 -8.08 -48.68 55.48
C LYS A 678 -6.81 -47.79 55.48
N LEU A 679 -6.81 -46.68 56.20
CA LEU A 679 -5.62 -45.81 56.34
C LEU A 679 -4.54 -46.46 57.22
N SER A 680 -4.96 -47.31 58.17
CA SER A 680 -4.12 -47.93 59.20
C SER A 680 -3.24 -49.09 58.70
N PHE A 681 -3.63 -49.76 57.60
CA PHE A 681 -3.09 -51.07 57.24
C PHE A 681 -1.75 -51.05 56.47
N GLU A 682 -1.26 -49.88 56.04
CA GLU A 682 -0.12 -49.78 55.10
C GLU A 682 0.94 -48.75 55.52
N GLN A 683 1.42 -48.82 56.77
CA GLN A 683 2.47 -47.92 57.27
C GLN A 683 3.86 -48.59 57.13
N GLY A 684 4.75 -48.03 56.28
CA GLY A 684 6.19 -48.36 56.29
C GLY A 684 6.85 -48.79 54.97
N GLY A 685 6.20 -48.66 53.80
CA GLY A 685 6.79 -49.02 52.51
C GLY A 685 7.72 -47.96 51.89
N SER A 686 8.71 -48.37 51.09
CA SER A 686 9.57 -47.47 50.31
C SER A 686 8.93 -46.94 49.02
N GLN A 687 7.64 -47.19 48.78
CA GLN A 687 6.91 -46.75 47.60
C GLN A 687 5.54 -46.20 48.03
N PHE A 688 5.02 -45.23 47.29
CA PHE A 688 3.70 -44.68 47.52
C PHE A 688 2.64 -45.71 47.11
N VAL A 689 1.71 -46.02 48.01
CA VAL A 689 0.58 -46.92 47.74
C VAL A 689 -0.72 -46.10 47.79
N PRO A 690 -1.51 -46.04 46.70
CA PRO A 690 -2.77 -45.29 46.68
C PRO A 690 -3.85 -45.97 47.53
N VAL A 691 -4.70 -45.18 48.19
CA VAL A 691 -5.84 -45.72 48.96
C VAL A 691 -6.94 -46.14 47.98
N VAL A 692 -7.16 -47.44 47.79
CA VAL A 692 -8.19 -47.96 46.88
C VAL A 692 -9.51 -48.24 47.61
N VAL A 693 -10.59 -47.65 47.11
CA VAL A 693 -11.91 -47.64 47.73
C VAL A 693 -12.88 -48.51 46.93
N SER A 694 -13.54 -49.44 47.61
CA SER A 694 -14.53 -50.35 47.02
C SER A 694 -15.94 -49.75 47.10
N ARG A 695 -16.88 -50.31 46.33
CA ARG A 695 -18.30 -49.88 46.29
C ARG A 695 -18.96 -49.75 47.68
N ALA A 696 -18.60 -50.63 48.62
CA ALA A 696 -19.15 -50.61 49.98
C ALA A 696 -18.69 -49.38 50.77
N VAL A 697 -17.43 -48.98 50.61
CA VAL A 697 -16.85 -47.83 51.32
C VAL A 697 -17.35 -46.52 50.71
N LEU A 698 -17.54 -46.45 49.39
CA LEU A 698 -18.16 -45.27 48.72
C LEU A 698 -19.57 -44.98 49.25
N ARG A 699 -20.39 -46.01 49.51
CA ARG A 699 -21.74 -45.88 50.07
C ARG A 699 -21.76 -45.40 51.53
N SER A 700 -20.67 -45.62 52.26
CA SER A 700 -20.56 -45.16 53.65
C SER A 700 -20.09 -43.71 53.77
N MET A 701 -19.60 -43.09 52.69
CA MET A 701 -19.13 -41.72 52.69
C MET A 701 -20.27 -40.72 52.51
N SER A 702 -20.21 -39.59 53.20
CA SER A 702 -21.12 -38.48 52.94
C SER A 702 -20.62 -37.63 51.77
N ARG A 703 -21.54 -37.09 50.97
CA ARG A 703 -21.22 -36.14 49.90
C ARG A 703 -20.51 -34.88 50.40
N ARG A 704 -20.71 -34.48 51.67
CA ARG A 704 -20.07 -33.30 52.26
C ARG A 704 -18.58 -33.50 52.49
N ASP A 705 -18.16 -34.75 52.70
CA ASP A 705 -16.78 -35.07 53.03
C ASP A 705 -15.93 -35.38 51.78
N VAL A 706 -16.54 -35.45 50.59
CA VAL A 706 -15.85 -35.84 49.35
C VAL A 706 -15.78 -34.70 48.35
N LEU A 707 -14.56 -34.31 47.98
CA LEU A 707 -14.25 -33.34 46.92
C LEU A 707 -13.81 -34.08 45.66
N ILE A 708 -14.33 -33.65 44.50
CA ILE A 708 -14.08 -34.31 43.20
C ILE A 708 -13.53 -33.31 42.20
N LYS A 709 -12.28 -33.49 41.75
CA LYS A 709 -11.71 -32.71 40.64
C LYS A 709 -12.14 -33.34 39.32
N ARG A 710 -13.08 -32.67 38.63
CA ARG A 710 -13.66 -33.13 37.36
C ARG A 710 -12.88 -32.59 36.17
N TRP A 711 -11.69 -33.13 35.96
CA TRP A 711 -10.90 -32.77 34.78
C TRP A 711 -11.58 -33.25 33.49
N PRO A 712 -11.51 -32.47 32.40
CA PRO A 712 -12.00 -32.92 31.10
C PRO A 712 -11.10 -34.05 30.56
N ARG A 713 -11.67 -34.86 29.66
CA ARG A 713 -10.91 -35.92 28.98
C ARG A 713 -9.72 -35.28 28.24
N PRO A 714 -8.51 -35.87 28.32
CA PRO A 714 -8.20 -37.25 28.67
C PRO A 714 -7.82 -37.54 30.14
N LEU A 715 -7.89 -36.56 31.04
CA LEU A 715 -7.57 -36.78 32.46
C LEU A 715 -8.72 -37.52 33.18
N ARG A 716 -8.35 -38.35 34.16
CA ARG A 716 -9.32 -39.02 35.05
C ARG A 716 -9.75 -38.09 36.18
N TRP A 717 -10.93 -38.33 36.75
CA TRP A 717 -11.38 -37.59 37.93
C TRP A 717 -10.55 -37.99 39.15
N GLN A 718 -10.26 -37.00 40.00
CA GLN A 718 -9.54 -37.23 41.26
C GLN A 718 -10.48 -37.04 42.43
N TYR A 719 -10.40 -37.94 43.41
CA TYR A 719 -11.28 -37.98 44.56
C TYR A 719 -10.49 -37.74 45.84
N TYR A 720 -10.99 -36.84 46.68
CA TYR A 720 -10.40 -36.49 47.96
C TYR A 720 -11.43 -36.58 49.05
N ARG A 721 -11.07 -37.14 50.20
CA ARG A 721 -11.91 -37.18 51.40
C ARG A 721 -11.37 -36.28 52.50
N SER A 722 -12.23 -35.43 53.08
CA SER A 722 -11.95 -34.67 54.30
C SER A 722 -12.09 -35.56 55.52
N LEU A 723 -11.08 -35.52 56.39
CA LEU A 723 -11.08 -36.25 57.67
C LEU A 723 -11.54 -35.39 58.84
N LEU A 724 -11.61 -34.07 58.66
CA LEU A 724 -12.16 -33.13 59.63
C LEU A 724 -13.32 -32.37 58.97
N PRO A 725 -14.57 -32.83 59.14
CA PRO A 725 -15.74 -32.21 58.52
C PRO A 725 -16.09 -30.85 59.13
N ASP A 726 -15.64 -30.56 60.36
CA ASP A 726 -15.87 -29.27 61.04
C ASP A 726 -15.05 -28.12 60.44
N ALA A 727 -13.95 -28.44 59.76
CA ALA A 727 -13.14 -27.48 59.01
C ALA A 727 -13.56 -27.52 57.53
N SER A 728 -14.33 -26.54 57.10
CA SER A 728 -14.88 -26.50 55.75
C SER A 728 -13.80 -26.16 54.70
N ILE A 729 -13.78 -26.94 53.62
CA ILE A 729 -12.88 -26.75 52.48
C ILE A 729 -13.72 -26.50 51.23
N THR A 730 -13.36 -25.46 50.49
CA THR A 730 -13.97 -25.12 49.20
C THR A 730 -12.97 -25.29 48.08
N MET A 731 -13.42 -25.82 46.95
CA MET A 731 -12.62 -25.99 45.74
C MET A 731 -13.11 -25.03 44.65
N CYS A 732 -12.19 -24.33 43.99
CA CYS A 732 -12.54 -23.47 42.87
C CYS A 732 -13.11 -24.30 41.71
N PRO A 733 -14.26 -23.92 41.11
CA PRO A 733 -14.88 -24.68 40.03
C PRO A 733 -14.08 -24.64 38.71
N SER A 734 -13.21 -23.65 38.53
CA SER A 734 -12.45 -23.45 37.28
C SER A 734 -11.06 -24.08 37.32
N CYS A 735 -10.30 -23.90 38.40
CA CYS A 735 -8.91 -24.38 38.50
C CYS A 735 -8.71 -25.57 39.44
N PHE A 736 -9.76 -26.01 40.15
CA PHE A 736 -9.71 -27.11 41.10
C PHE A 736 -8.68 -26.97 42.22
N GLN A 737 -8.21 -25.75 42.50
CA GLN A 737 -7.42 -25.44 43.69
C GLN A 737 -8.32 -25.43 44.93
N MET A 738 -7.77 -25.89 46.04
CA MET A 738 -8.48 -26.09 47.30
C MET A 738 -8.09 -25.01 48.31
N PHE A 739 -9.07 -24.55 49.08
CA PHE A 739 -8.94 -23.45 50.03
C PHE A 739 -9.76 -23.77 51.29
N HIS A 740 -9.38 -23.19 52.42
CA HIS A 740 -10.35 -23.05 53.52
C HIS A 740 -11.51 -22.18 53.06
N THR A 741 -12.74 -22.54 53.44
CA THR A 741 -13.94 -21.85 52.94
C THR A 741 -13.95 -20.36 53.29
N GLU A 742 -13.57 -20.01 54.53
CA GLU A 742 -13.52 -18.62 55.01
C GLU A 742 -12.52 -17.78 54.20
N ASP A 743 -11.33 -18.33 53.94
CA ASP A 743 -10.29 -17.67 53.13
C ASP A 743 -10.75 -17.46 51.69
N TYR A 744 -11.40 -18.46 51.10
CA TYR A 744 -11.86 -18.41 49.71
C TYR A 744 -12.94 -17.34 49.52
N GLU A 745 -13.91 -17.27 50.44
CA GLU A 745 -14.96 -16.25 50.41
C GLU A 745 -14.36 -14.84 50.56
N LEU A 746 -13.41 -14.65 51.49
CA LEU A 746 -12.70 -13.39 51.65
C LEU A 746 -11.94 -12.98 50.38
N LEU A 747 -11.22 -13.92 49.76
CA LEU A 747 -10.43 -13.66 48.55
C LEU A 747 -11.32 -13.33 47.35
N ILE A 748 -12.46 -14.00 47.20
CA ILE A 748 -13.45 -13.64 46.17
C ILE A 748 -14.03 -12.25 46.42
N LEU A 749 -14.37 -11.90 47.66
CA LEU A 749 -14.91 -10.58 47.98
C LEU A 749 -13.89 -9.46 47.71
N GLN A 750 -12.60 -9.73 47.88
CA GLN A 750 -11.52 -8.77 47.62
C GLN A 750 -11.21 -8.59 46.13
N HIS A 751 -11.20 -9.68 45.37
CA HIS A 751 -10.71 -9.69 43.98
C HIS A 751 -11.81 -9.86 42.91
N ASN A 752 -13.06 -10.13 43.32
CA ASN A 752 -14.19 -10.52 42.46
C ASN A 752 -13.96 -11.77 41.61
N CYS A 753 -12.86 -12.50 41.84
CA CYS A 753 -12.47 -13.70 41.10
C CYS A 753 -11.55 -14.58 41.96
N CYS A 754 -11.34 -15.83 41.53
CA CYS A 754 -10.38 -16.70 42.18
C CYS A 754 -8.94 -16.14 42.04
N PRO A 755 -8.14 -16.04 43.12
CA PRO A 755 -6.79 -15.44 43.08
C PRO A 755 -5.79 -16.23 42.22
N PHE A 756 -6.07 -17.52 41.96
CA PHE A 756 -5.21 -18.38 41.15
C PHE A 756 -5.56 -18.30 39.65
N CYS A 757 -6.83 -18.48 39.30
CA CYS A 757 -7.26 -18.55 37.89
C CYS A 757 -8.04 -17.34 37.38
N ARG A 758 -8.22 -16.30 38.20
CA ARG A 758 -8.86 -15.03 37.84
C ARG A 758 -10.25 -15.16 37.18
N ARG A 759 -10.96 -16.24 37.49
CA ARG A 759 -12.30 -16.55 37.01
C ARG A 759 -13.31 -16.57 38.15
#